data_AF-A0A674CAN4-F1
#
_entry.id   AF-A0A674CAN4-F1
#
_cell.length_a   1.000
_cell.length_b   1.000
_cell.length_c   1.000
_cell.angle_alpha   90.00
_cell.angle_beta   90.00
_cell.angle_gamma   90.00
#
_symmetry.space_group_name_H-M   'P 1'
#
loop_
_entity.id
_entity.type
_entity.pdbx_description
1 polymer ?
#
loop_
_entity_poly.entity_id
_entity_poly.type
_entity_poly.pdbx_seq_one_letter_code
_entity_poly.pdbx_strand_id
1 'polypeptide(L)'
;MKCTSPGFQMVKPLVSSPEEEEARYLFISDSFFSFIWYAVVPIDRGSAETSSKKVRMWIIDPEQADPAEINNTALVPSTQSRYITKHFYNNGQYPVIKLKSKQTHLGHFQKDGYWEAVIPGDERFNDFHIYGQPISFQHRFVIDGQHTFYWPEPAEPNGEREVSLRLAPGSPLSLVWGTCELYRGLLLSDTGALITKNAFLTSEELKVDPGMLPVPPGGYFTVDQAALLEDGIIFRIDGALYWRDNQDRVLTEHPQLPTSGVMGLYQRTCCASNYPVQDVELSSLIVWQDNLLLVGPKKFKNPGRENFLKIVLKVPPRVTYLTASFGSHPASLATLVMYSVPGAIPRNFLTSYNELVPSWITSTFMTKFKLKDIPKGPFEMRFLESADASLLLWNKDTILYSFHNDNEWGEIRPFNASHLSAAAFGSKIHQVALDHSWNMLVKMENNILFYCKVGMHEVVRLHKWMEPDSRMVLYLNQKEQINMLTLTPEGLHVQKYPMVMETKSAMKGSYHDCPFISFEHSMNTISYNMDKGDQMVLWAQIVYPEGKGVHVKFLSNNADLLYIEQKSHFEGVNSVDTVNTTFIISQKVDYSDATSYTHLTKKTSGIVTLELVPNQIGNTCNLPMSRISHFNVGCPPNRHIRVARPWGMPCEMHSLTNYTILRSVLRDPQQGDIVVHYDWEKFGCLLKTHYKNQFLPSIDLYDGDNYVRNVDANFIVWDRFGRKDYSFNATMRQVQFILLYQISELGVCVCVCVCVCVCVCVCVCVGWV
;
A
#
# COMPACT_ATOMS: atom_id res chain seq x y z
N MET A 1 -14.55 35.01 -5.44
CA MET A 1 -15.82 35.01 -6.20
C MET A 1 -16.84 34.22 -5.38
N LYS A 2 -18.03 34.77 -5.11
CA LYS A 2 -19.13 34.02 -4.50
C LYS A 2 -19.98 33.43 -5.62
N CYS A 3 -20.05 32.11 -5.73
CA CYS A 3 -20.94 31.48 -6.69
C CYS A 3 -22.20 31.03 -5.94
N THR A 4 -23.33 31.70 -6.20
CA THR A 4 -24.57 31.51 -5.43
C THR A 4 -25.48 30.43 -6.00
N SER A 5 -25.21 29.94 -7.21
CA SER A 5 -26.04 28.95 -7.90
C SER A 5 -25.24 27.67 -8.22
N PRO A 6 -25.72 26.48 -7.78
CA PRO A 6 -25.16 25.19 -8.18
C PRO A 6 -25.15 25.00 -9.69
N GLY A 7 -24.31 24.08 -10.16
CA GLY A 7 -24.17 23.70 -11.57
C GLY A 7 -22.93 24.28 -12.24
N PHE A 8 -22.92 24.22 -13.57
CA PHE A 8 -21.77 24.65 -14.37
C PHE A 8 -21.83 26.15 -14.70
N GLN A 9 -20.85 26.90 -14.21
CA GLN A 9 -20.68 28.33 -14.49
C GLN A 9 -19.54 28.53 -15.47
N MET A 10 -19.76 29.28 -16.54
CA MET A 10 -18.70 29.59 -17.52
C MET A 10 -17.72 30.60 -16.93
N VAL A 11 -16.42 30.35 -17.08
CA VAL A 11 -15.36 31.27 -16.69
C VAL A 11 -14.61 31.72 -17.93
N LYS A 12 -14.29 33.01 -17.97
CA LYS A 12 -13.47 33.62 -19.02
C LYS A 12 -12.29 34.34 -18.39
N PRO A 13 -11.10 34.30 -19.02
CA PRO A 13 -9.98 35.10 -18.59
C PRO A 13 -10.31 36.60 -18.68
N LEU A 14 -9.69 37.40 -17.82
CA LEU A 14 -9.88 38.87 -17.82
C LEU A 14 -9.14 39.56 -18.98
N VAL A 15 -8.14 38.88 -19.56
CA VAL A 15 -7.33 39.39 -20.66
C VAL A 15 -7.67 38.59 -21.90
N SER A 16 -8.31 39.25 -22.86
CA SER A 16 -8.73 38.64 -24.12
C SER A 16 -7.55 38.51 -25.09
N SER A 17 -7.20 37.27 -25.45
CA SER A 17 -6.26 36.97 -26.56
C SER A 17 -6.97 37.13 -27.93
N PRO A 18 -6.26 37.44 -29.03
CA PRO A 18 -6.82 37.37 -30.38
C PRO A 18 -7.14 35.93 -30.85
N GLU A 19 -6.71 34.89 -30.12
CA GLU A 19 -7.09 33.50 -30.37
C GLU A 19 -8.48 33.17 -29.80
N GLU A 20 -9.25 32.30 -30.45
CA GLU A 20 -10.52 31.79 -29.90
C GLU A 20 -10.27 31.13 -28.54
N GLU A 21 -10.80 31.74 -27.49
CA GLU A 21 -10.59 31.27 -26.12
C GLU A 21 -11.40 30.01 -25.82
N GLU A 22 -10.73 28.94 -25.35
CA GLU A 22 -11.40 27.73 -24.89
C GLU A 22 -12.38 28.04 -23.73
N ALA A 23 -13.65 27.68 -23.91
CA ALA A 23 -14.65 27.82 -22.85
C ALA A 23 -14.31 26.88 -21.67
N ARG A 24 -14.08 27.46 -20.48
CA ARG A 24 -13.91 26.72 -19.23
C ARG A 24 -15.15 26.84 -18.36
N TYR A 25 -15.45 25.77 -17.63
CA TYR A 25 -16.60 25.72 -16.73
C TYR A 25 -16.18 25.33 -15.32
N LEU A 26 -16.66 26.07 -14.33
CA LEU A 26 -16.59 25.68 -12.93
C LEU A 26 -17.85 24.91 -12.56
N PHE A 27 -17.69 23.69 -12.04
CA PHE A 27 -18.79 22.94 -11.47
C PHE A 27 -18.94 23.26 -9.98
N ILE A 28 -20.06 23.83 -9.58
CA ILE A 28 -20.39 24.07 -8.18
C ILE A 28 -21.39 23.01 -7.73
N SER A 29 -20.99 22.18 -6.76
CA SER A 29 -21.90 21.22 -6.15
C SER A 29 -22.87 21.92 -5.19
N ASP A 30 -24.09 21.38 -5.10
CA ASP A 30 -25.00 21.71 -4.00
C ASP A 30 -24.52 20.97 -2.75
N SER A 31 -23.65 21.62 -1.98
CA SER A 31 -22.97 21.02 -0.82
C SER A 31 -23.58 21.52 0.48
N PHE A 32 -23.96 20.63 1.39
CA PHE A 32 -24.33 20.98 2.76
C PHE A 32 -23.11 21.28 3.65
N PHE A 33 -21.89 21.06 3.15
CA PHE A 33 -20.66 21.38 3.85
C PHE A 33 -20.19 22.80 3.52
N SER A 34 -20.02 23.63 4.55
CA SER A 34 -19.47 24.99 4.44
C SER A 34 -18.28 25.24 5.36
N PHE A 35 -17.99 24.30 6.26
CA PHE A 35 -16.89 24.41 7.20
C PHE A 35 -15.90 23.27 6.97
N ILE A 36 -14.62 23.52 7.26
CA ILE A 36 -13.56 22.52 7.15
C ILE A 36 -12.76 22.46 8.46
N TRP A 37 -12.18 21.29 8.72
CA TRP A 37 -11.19 21.15 9.77
C TRP A 37 -9.90 21.86 9.37
N TYR A 38 -9.35 22.65 10.29
CA TYR A 38 -7.97 23.11 10.27
C TYR A 38 -7.20 22.35 11.35
N ALA A 39 -5.98 21.95 11.03
CA ALA A 39 -5.10 21.26 11.96
C ALA A 39 -3.68 21.80 11.85
N VAL A 40 -2.98 21.85 12.98
CA VAL A 40 -1.58 22.25 13.06
C VAL A 40 -0.87 21.52 14.19
N VAL A 41 0.41 21.24 13.97
CA VAL A 41 1.30 20.71 15.01
C VAL A 41 2.30 21.81 15.36
N PRO A 42 2.18 22.44 16.55
CA PRO A 42 3.13 23.46 16.98
C PRO A 42 4.52 22.83 17.16
N ILE A 43 5.55 23.50 16.62
CA ILE A 43 6.95 23.09 16.78
C ILE A 43 7.45 23.60 18.13
N ASP A 44 7.52 22.74 19.14
CA ASP A 44 8.18 23.06 20.40
C ASP A 44 9.71 23.00 20.19
N ARG A 45 10.33 24.18 20.00
CA ARG A 45 11.78 24.34 19.75
C ARG A 45 12.70 23.86 20.90
N GLY A 46 12.14 23.26 21.96
CA GLY A 46 12.87 22.78 23.14
C GLY A 46 12.83 21.28 23.40
N SER A 47 12.09 20.49 22.61
CA SER A 47 11.97 19.04 22.83
C SER A 47 12.40 18.25 21.59
N ALA A 48 13.71 18.10 21.42
CA ALA A 48 14.23 16.96 20.69
C ALA A 48 13.76 15.70 21.45
N GLU A 49 13.08 14.79 20.76
CA GLU A 49 12.67 13.48 21.30
C GLU A 49 11.55 13.49 22.35
N THR A 50 10.32 13.81 21.93
CA THR A 50 9.13 13.32 22.66
C THR A 50 8.47 12.22 21.84
N SER A 51 8.24 11.05 22.45
CA SER A 51 7.49 9.91 21.90
C SER A 51 6.04 10.24 21.52
N SER A 52 5.57 11.45 21.84
CA SER A 52 4.25 11.96 21.50
C SER A 52 4.30 13.43 21.09
N LYS A 53 3.34 13.83 20.25
CA LYS A 53 3.18 15.18 19.69
C LYS A 53 1.75 15.67 19.84
N LYS A 54 1.58 16.98 19.98
CA LYS A 54 0.27 17.63 20.16
C LYS A 54 -0.24 18.16 18.82
N VAL A 55 -1.45 17.77 18.44
CA VAL A 55 -2.18 18.32 17.30
C VAL A 55 -3.23 19.29 17.82
N ARG A 56 -3.20 20.53 17.34
CA ARG A 56 -4.29 21.49 17.54
C ARG A 56 -5.21 21.46 16.34
N MET A 57 -6.51 21.44 16.58
CA MET A 57 -7.52 21.43 15.53
C MET A 57 -8.67 22.38 15.86
N TRP A 58 -9.19 23.05 14.85
CA TRP A 58 -10.34 23.93 14.96
C TRP A 58 -11.09 23.98 13.63
N ILE A 59 -12.25 24.62 13.63
CA ILE A 59 -13.13 24.72 12.47
C ILE A 59 -12.97 26.10 11.85
N ILE A 60 -12.80 26.15 10.53
CA ILE A 60 -12.73 27.39 9.77
C ILE A 60 -13.84 27.45 8.71
N ASP A 61 -14.31 28.67 8.44
CA ASP A 61 -15.12 29.01 7.26
C ASP A 61 -14.14 29.43 6.16
N PRO A 62 -13.95 28.64 5.09
CA PRO A 62 -13.01 28.98 4.02
C PRO A 62 -13.28 30.33 3.35
N GLU A 63 -14.50 30.85 3.40
CA GLU A 63 -14.85 32.15 2.81
C GLU A 63 -14.45 33.34 3.68
N GLN A 64 -14.29 33.12 4.98
CA GLN A 64 -14.01 34.16 6.00
C GLN A 64 -12.73 33.89 6.79
N ALA A 65 -11.98 32.85 6.41
CA ALA A 65 -10.76 32.44 7.09
C ALA A 65 -9.69 33.53 7.00
N ASP A 66 -8.90 33.66 8.07
CA ASP A 66 -7.75 34.56 8.08
C ASP A 66 -6.71 34.12 7.03
N PRO A 67 -5.98 35.04 6.36
CA PRO A 67 -4.94 34.67 5.40
C PRO A 67 -3.92 33.66 5.94
N ALA A 68 -3.60 33.70 7.25
CA ALA A 68 -2.70 32.72 7.85
C ALA A 68 -3.32 31.31 7.92
N GLU A 69 -4.64 31.20 8.14
CA GLU A 69 -5.39 29.93 8.11
C GLU A 69 -5.49 29.42 6.66
N ILE A 70 -5.75 30.28 5.68
CA ILE A 70 -5.78 29.92 4.25
C ILE A 70 -4.42 29.39 3.79
N ASN A 71 -3.33 30.04 4.22
CA ASN A 71 -1.97 29.66 3.87
C ASN A 71 -1.41 28.49 4.71
N ASN A 72 -2.19 27.90 5.62
CA ASN A 72 -1.76 26.83 6.53
C ASN A 72 -0.54 27.20 7.40
N THR A 73 -0.46 28.45 7.85
CA THR A 73 0.62 28.97 8.70
C THR A 73 0.15 29.35 10.11
N ALA A 74 -1.16 29.37 10.35
CA ALA A 74 -1.74 29.70 11.65
C ALA A 74 -1.44 28.61 12.71
N LEU A 75 -0.99 29.05 13.89
CA LEU A 75 -0.73 28.18 15.06
C LEU A 75 -1.87 28.20 16.10
N VAL A 76 -2.79 29.16 15.97
CA VAL A 76 -3.95 29.39 16.84
C VAL A 76 -5.12 29.90 15.98
N PRO A 77 -6.38 29.65 16.38
CA PRO A 77 -7.55 30.11 15.62
C PRO A 77 -7.66 31.63 15.63
N SER A 78 -8.07 32.18 14.48
CA SER A 78 -8.50 33.57 14.35
C SER A 78 -9.75 33.84 15.23
N THR A 79 -10.08 35.11 15.49
CA THR A 79 -11.25 35.46 16.32
C THR A 79 -12.54 34.85 15.78
N GLN A 80 -12.71 34.83 14.45
CA GLN A 80 -13.87 34.26 13.78
C GLN A 80 -13.89 32.74 13.89
N SER A 81 -12.79 32.08 13.54
CA SER A 81 -12.65 30.62 13.63
C SER A 81 -12.83 30.12 15.07
N ARG A 82 -12.36 30.88 16.06
CA ARG A 82 -12.57 30.60 17.49
C ARG A 82 -14.05 30.65 17.87
N TYR A 83 -14.79 31.65 17.39
CA TYR A 83 -16.22 31.78 17.63
C TYR A 83 -17.00 30.60 17.05
N ILE A 84 -16.75 30.27 15.77
CA ILE A 84 -17.39 29.15 15.07
C ILE A 84 -17.08 27.83 15.78
N THR A 85 -15.81 27.59 16.09
CA THR A 85 -15.33 26.39 16.79
C THR A 85 -16.02 26.19 18.13
N LYS A 86 -16.13 27.25 18.94
CA LYS A 86 -16.83 27.20 20.24
C LYS A 86 -18.32 26.91 20.07
N HIS A 87 -18.95 27.42 19.02
CA HIS A 87 -20.35 27.12 18.74
C HIS A 87 -20.54 25.63 18.43
N PHE A 88 -19.71 25.04 17.57
CA PHE A 88 -19.74 23.60 17.29
C PHE A 88 -19.49 22.76 18.55
N TYR A 89 -18.50 23.12 19.36
CA TYR A 89 -18.24 22.46 20.64
C TYR A 89 -19.47 22.45 21.56
N ASN A 90 -20.12 23.61 21.75
CA ASN A 90 -21.32 23.73 22.58
C ASN A 90 -22.51 22.91 22.06
N ASN A 91 -22.57 22.64 20.75
CA ASN A 91 -23.58 21.78 20.12
C ASN A 91 -23.18 20.30 20.11
N GLY A 92 -22.12 19.93 20.82
CA GLY A 92 -21.71 18.55 21.01
C GLY A 92 -20.79 18.01 19.92
N GLN A 93 -19.99 18.86 19.26
CA GLN A 93 -18.95 18.41 18.33
C GLN A 93 -17.70 17.94 19.08
N TYR A 94 -17.27 16.70 18.83
CA TYR A 94 -16.07 16.10 19.40
C TYR A 94 -15.23 15.43 18.30
N PRO A 95 -14.15 16.09 17.82
CA PRO A 95 -13.34 15.54 16.75
C PRO A 95 -12.54 14.32 17.20
N VAL A 96 -12.41 13.36 16.29
CA VAL A 96 -11.58 12.17 16.44
C VAL A 96 -10.53 12.15 15.36
N ILE A 97 -9.26 12.09 15.76
CA ILE A 97 -8.16 11.79 14.85
C ILE A 97 -8.08 10.29 14.67
N LYS A 98 -8.08 9.81 13.42
CA LYS A 98 -7.80 8.42 13.06
C LYS A 98 -6.51 8.37 12.25
N LEU A 99 -5.51 7.66 12.76
CA LEU A 99 -4.25 7.40 12.07
C LEU A 99 -4.42 6.24 11.07
N LYS A 100 -3.52 6.15 10.07
CA LYS A 100 -3.45 5.00 9.15
C LYS A 100 -3.29 3.66 9.88
N SER A 101 -2.62 3.66 11.03
CA SER A 101 -2.46 2.49 11.93
C SER A 101 -3.75 2.05 12.64
N LYS A 102 -4.90 2.69 12.36
CA LYS A 102 -6.21 2.49 13.02
C LYS A 102 -6.28 2.93 14.48
N GLN A 103 -5.21 3.52 15.03
CA GLN A 103 -5.26 4.17 16.33
C GLN A 103 -6.16 5.42 16.25
N THR A 104 -6.99 5.61 17.27
CA THR A 104 -7.89 6.75 17.37
C THR A 104 -7.51 7.61 18.57
N HIS A 105 -7.51 8.93 18.37
CA HIS A 105 -7.13 9.91 19.37
C HIS A 105 -8.23 10.95 19.48
N LEU A 106 -8.78 11.12 20.67
CA LEU A 106 -9.88 12.05 20.93
C LEU A 106 -9.32 13.47 21.12
N GLY A 107 -10.00 14.47 20.55
CA GLY A 107 -9.70 15.87 20.77
C GLY A 107 -10.25 16.40 22.09
N HIS A 108 -9.40 17.03 22.90
CA HIS A 108 -9.78 17.70 24.15
C HIS A 108 -9.89 19.21 23.94
N PHE A 109 -11.07 19.79 24.18
CA PHE A 109 -11.31 21.22 23.97
C PHE A 109 -10.56 22.10 24.97
N GLN A 110 -9.92 23.15 24.46
CA GLN A 110 -9.12 24.11 25.22
C GLN A 110 -9.85 25.44 25.38
N LYS A 111 -9.49 26.20 26.42
CA LYS A 111 -10.10 27.51 26.72
C LYS A 111 -9.94 28.52 25.59
N ASP A 112 -8.86 28.38 24.81
CA ASP A 112 -8.51 29.26 23.70
C ASP A 112 -9.29 28.96 22.40
N GLY A 113 -10.25 28.01 22.46
CA GLY A 113 -11.23 27.73 21.41
C GLY A 113 -10.71 26.88 20.26
N TYR A 114 -10.01 25.81 20.61
CA TYR A 114 -9.56 24.74 19.71
C TYR A 114 -9.55 23.41 20.48
N TRP A 115 -9.52 22.26 19.79
CA TRP A 115 -9.26 20.96 20.40
C TRP A 115 -7.78 20.59 20.29
N GLU A 116 -7.26 19.89 21.29
CA GLU A 116 -5.90 19.33 21.30
C GLU A 116 -5.97 17.80 21.44
N ALA A 117 -5.25 17.08 20.60
CA ALA A 117 -5.09 15.64 20.67
C ALA A 117 -3.60 15.27 20.69
N VAL A 118 -3.25 14.18 21.36
CA VAL A 118 -1.87 13.68 21.44
C VAL A 118 -1.73 12.47 20.53
N ILE A 119 -0.82 12.54 19.55
CA ILE A 119 -0.52 11.47 18.59
C ILE A 119 0.92 10.96 18.81
N PRO A 120 1.27 9.74 18.36
CA PRO A 120 2.65 9.24 18.41
C PRO A 120 3.64 10.13 17.64
N GLY A 121 4.82 10.34 18.22
CA GLY A 121 5.86 11.23 17.68
C GLY A 121 6.94 10.54 16.85
N ASP A 122 6.92 9.21 16.78
CA ASP A 122 8.03 8.41 16.22
C ASP A 122 8.04 8.33 14.68
N GLU A 123 6.99 8.80 14.01
CA GLU A 123 6.89 8.78 12.55
C GLU A 123 7.48 10.06 11.93
N ARG A 124 8.29 9.96 10.87
CA ARG A 124 8.90 11.11 10.15
C ARG A 124 7.86 12.06 9.51
N PHE A 125 6.64 11.58 9.35
CA PHE A 125 5.46 12.32 8.94
C PHE A 125 4.25 11.70 9.63
N ASN A 126 3.18 12.46 9.83
CA ASN A 126 1.92 11.92 10.30
C ASN A 126 0.82 12.25 9.29
N ASP A 127 0.12 11.22 8.84
CA ASP A 127 -1.05 11.35 7.97
C ASP A 127 -2.28 10.81 8.71
N PHE A 128 -3.27 11.67 8.89
CA PHE A 128 -4.45 11.35 9.68
C PHE A 128 -5.71 11.99 9.14
N HIS A 129 -6.82 11.35 9.45
CA HIS A 129 -8.14 11.86 9.13
C HIS A 129 -8.82 12.38 10.39
N ILE A 130 -9.41 13.57 10.29
CA ILE A 130 -10.24 14.15 11.36
C ILE A 130 -11.69 13.88 11.02
N TYR A 131 -12.36 13.14 11.91
CA TYR A 131 -13.78 12.87 11.84
C TYR A 131 -14.53 13.75 12.83
N GLY A 132 -15.61 14.38 12.36
CA GLY A 132 -16.59 15.06 13.19
C GLY A 132 -17.88 14.25 13.34
N GLN A 133 -18.67 14.60 14.35
CA GLN A 133 -20.08 14.24 14.39
C GLN A 133 -20.85 15.14 13.40
N PRO A 134 -21.99 14.67 12.86
CA PRO A 134 -22.82 15.42 11.92
C PRO A 134 -23.63 16.51 12.64
N ILE A 135 -22.93 17.44 13.30
CA ILE A 135 -23.50 18.63 13.94
C ILE A 135 -23.61 19.72 12.89
N SER A 136 -24.76 20.39 12.83
CA SER A 136 -24.97 21.52 11.91
C SER A 136 -24.89 22.86 12.64
N PHE A 137 -24.34 23.85 11.95
CA PHE A 137 -24.46 25.26 12.31
C PHE A 137 -25.02 26.00 11.10
N GLN A 138 -26.13 26.71 11.27
CA GLN A 138 -26.84 27.38 10.16
C GLN A 138 -27.18 26.42 8.99
N HIS A 139 -27.60 25.19 9.32
CA HIS A 139 -27.87 24.12 8.34
C HIS A 139 -26.67 23.71 7.48
N ARG A 140 -25.44 24.03 7.92
CA ARG A 140 -24.20 23.61 7.28
C ARG A 140 -23.37 22.73 8.19
N PHE A 141 -22.65 21.79 7.61
CA PHE A 141 -21.83 20.82 8.31
C PHE A 141 -20.33 21.09 8.12
N VAL A 142 -19.53 20.48 9.00
CA VAL A 142 -18.08 20.39 8.84
C VAL A 142 -17.79 19.15 8.00
N ILE A 143 -16.98 19.30 6.96
CA ILE A 143 -16.51 18.14 6.18
C ILE A 143 -15.35 17.46 6.91
N ASP A 144 -15.37 16.14 6.95
CA ASP A 144 -14.22 15.36 7.43
C ASP A 144 -13.01 15.59 6.50
N GLY A 145 -11.80 15.52 7.04
CA GLY A 145 -10.61 16.00 6.34
C GLY A 145 -9.36 15.17 6.59
N GLN A 146 -8.58 14.95 5.53
CA GLN A 146 -7.23 14.36 5.61
C GLN A 146 -6.18 15.46 5.79
N HIS A 147 -5.33 15.28 6.79
CA HIS A 147 -4.24 16.18 7.14
C HIS A 147 -2.92 15.41 7.18
N THR A 148 -1.87 16.04 6.65
CA THR A 148 -0.54 15.45 6.58
C THR A 148 0.47 16.48 7.07
N PHE A 149 1.34 16.06 7.99
CA PHE A 149 2.40 16.89 8.57
C PHE A 149 3.74 16.22 8.35
N TYR A 150 4.73 17.01 7.95
CA TYR A 150 6.10 16.58 7.75
C TYR A 150 6.98 17.14 8.86
N TRP A 151 7.89 16.32 9.39
CA TRP A 151 8.88 16.82 10.33
C TRP A 151 10.13 17.30 9.60
N PRO A 152 10.67 18.46 10.00
CA PRO A 152 11.98 18.87 9.51
C PRO A 152 13.03 17.86 10.00
N GLU A 153 13.69 17.18 9.07
CA GLU A 153 14.92 16.47 9.40
C GLU A 153 16.03 17.51 9.64
N PRO A 154 16.95 17.27 10.59
CA PRO A 154 18.13 18.11 10.75
C PRO A 154 18.88 18.20 9.42
N ALA A 155 19.33 19.41 9.04
CA ALA A 155 20.25 19.56 7.94
C ALA A 155 21.58 18.90 8.35
N GLU A 156 21.88 17.72 7.79
CA GLU A 156 23.20 17.11 8.02
C GLU A 156 24.23 17.88 7.19
N PRO A 157 25.46 18.08 7.72
CA PRO A 157 26.49 18.86 7.05
C PRO A 157 26.85 18.27 5.69
N ASN A 158 27.14 19.14 4.72
CA ASN A 158 27.59 18.75 3.40
C ASN A 158 29.06 18.28 3.42
N GLY A 159 29.41 17.33 2.55
CA GLY A 159 30.79 16.86 2.39
C GLY A 159 31.70 17.93 1.76
N GLU A 160 33.02 17.78 1.92
CA GLU A 160 34.02 18.76 1.46
C GLU A 160 34.15 18.85 -0.08
N ARG A 161 33.72 17.82 -0.82
CA ARG A 161 33.63 17.82 -2.30
C ARG A 161 32.21 17.54 -2.74
N GLU A 162 31.59 18.51 -3.41
CA GLU A 162 30.24 18.36 -3.94
C GLU A 162 30.25 18.35 -5.47
N VAL A 163 29.68 17.31 -6.08
CA VAL A 163 29.50 17.18 -7.53
C VAL A 163 28.01 17.04 -7.84
N SER A 164 27.52 17.76 -8.85
CA SER A 164 26.10 17.69 -9.25
C SER A 164 25.81 16.46 -10.11
N LEU A 165 24.56 15.99 -10.03
CA LEU A 165 24.00 14.94 -10.89
C LEU A 165 23.02 15.58 -11.88
N ARG A 166 23.12 15.24 -13.17
CA ARG A 166 22.30 15.86 -14.23
C ARG A 166 21.85 14.84 -15.27
N LEU A 167 20.68 15.07 -15.85
CA LEU A 167 20.29 14.40 -17.10
C LEU A 167 21.15 14.91 -18.27
N ALA A 168 21.17 14.16 -19.36
CA ALA A 168 21.78 14.65 -20.60
C ALA A 168 21.10 15.97 -21.05
N PRO A 169 21.85 16.94 -21.60
CA PRO A 169 21.31 18.23 -22.04
C PRO A 169 20.09 18.07 -22.97
N GLY A 170 19.02 18.83 -22.70
CA GLY A 170 17.79 18.76 -23.49
C GLY A 170 16.87 17.59 -23.16
N SER A 171 17.20 16.77 -22.16
CA SER A 171 16.30 15.71 -21.68
C SER A 171 15.08 16.31 -20.97
N PRO A 172 13.88 15.71 -21.15
CA PRO A 172 12.72 16.10 -20.38
C PRO A 172 12.95 15.80 -18.88
N LEU A 173 12.23 16.51 -18.00
CA LEU A 173 12.33 16.28 -16.56
C LEU A 173 11.96 14.82 -16.23
N SER A 174 12.71 14.18 -15.34
CA SER A 174 12.42 12.84 -14.85
C SER A 174 12.16 12.88 -13.35
N LEU A 175 11.11 12.21 -12.89
CA LEU A 175 10.69 12.26 -11.49
C LEU A 175 10.53 10.84 -10.94
N VAL A 176 11.13 10.64 -9.77
CA VAL A 176 11.10 9.38 -9.02
C VAL A 176 10.67 9.73 -7.60
N TRP A 177 9.68 9.02 -7.03
CA TRP A 177 9.22 9.27 -5.66
C TRP A 177 9.06 7.98 -4.86
N GLY A 178 9.10 8.07 -3.54
CA GLY A 178 9.01 6.92 -2.65
C GLY A 178 7.66 6.22 -2.74
N THR A 179 7.63 4.89 -2.65
CA THR A 179 6.39 4.08 -2.78
C THR A 179 5.50 4.15 -1.56
N CYS A 180 6.05 3.86 -0.38
CA CYS A 180 5.39 4.02 0.91
C CYS A 180 5.62 5.41 1.50
N GLU A 181 6.64 6.13 1.00
CA GLU A 181 7.07 7.44 1.44
C GLU A 181 6.91 8.47 0.31
N LEU A 182 5.68 8.66 -0.21
CA LEU A 182 5.39 9.61 -1.30
C LEU A 182 5.94 11.02 -1.04
N TYR A 183 6.20 11.41 0.21
CA TYR A 183 6.77 12.71 0.57
C TYR A 183 8.24 12.89 0.21
N ARG A 184 8.94 11.80 -0.09
CA ARG A 184 10.28 11.82 -0.65
C ARG A 184 10.21 11.72 -2.16
N GLY A 185 10.89 12.63 -2.83
CA GLY A 185 10.93 12.70 -4.28
C GLY A 185 12.28 13.20 -4.76
N LEU A 186 12.66 12.73 -5.94
CA LEU A 186 13.88 13.10 -6.65
C LEU A 186 13.48 13.54 -8.06
N LEU A 187 13.69 14.82 -8.34
CA LEU A 187 13.49 15.43 -9.64
C LEU A 187 14.85 15.56 -10.34
N LEU A 188 15.03 14.86 -11.45
CA LEU A 188 16.21 14.94 -12.29
C LEU A 188 15.96 15.92 -13.44
N SER A 189 16.91 16.81 -13.66
CA SER A 189 16.95 17.75 -14.79
C SER A 189 18.35 17.78 -15.39
N ASP A 190 18.49 18.37 -16.57
CA ASP A 190 19.79 18.65 -17.18
C ASP A 190 20.58 19.79 -16.49
N THR A 191 19.95 20.52 -15.57
CA THR A 191 20.60 21.58 -14.78
C THR A 191 21.06 21.09 -13.40
N GLY A 192 20.45 20.03 -12.87
CA GLY A 192 20.73 19.48 -11.55
C GLY A 192 19.67 18.47 -11.10
N ALA A 193 19.91 17.82 -9.97
CA ALA A 193 18.95 16.97 -9.29
C ALA A 193 18.40 17.70 -8.07
N LEU A 194 17.08 17.69 -7.87
CA LEU A 194 16.43 18.26 -6.68
C LEU A 194 15.81 17.13 -5.86
N ILE A 195 16.06 17.11 -4.56
CA ILE A 195 15.45 16.16 -3.63
C ILE A 195 14.51 16.88 -2.67
N THR A 196 13.42 16.22 -2.30
CA THR A 196 12.49 16.69 -1.26
C THR A 196 12.30 15.62 -0.18
N LYS A 197 11.99 16.08 1.02
CA LYS A 197 11.59 15.26 2.17
C LYS A 197 10.22 15.70 2.72
N ASN A 198 9.48 16.50 1.98
CA ASN A 198 8.18 17.04 2.39
C ASN A 198 7.28 17.34 1.17
N ALA A 199 7.25 16.43 0.20
CA ALA A 199 6.37 16.50 -0.97
C ALA A 199 6.56 17.76 -1.83
N PHE A 200 7.82 18.20 -2.00
CA PHE A 200 8.25 19.39 -2.73
C PHE A 200 7.72 20.72 -2.17
N LEU A 201 7.19 20.74 -0.93
CA LEU A 201 6.97 22.00 -0.22
C LEU A 201 8.29 22.78 -0.06
N THR A 202 9.37 22.04 0.15
CA THR A 202 10.75 22.52 -0.02
C THR A 202 11.56 21.50 -0.80
N SER A 203 12.57 21.98 -1.53
CA SER A 203 13.53 21.14 -2.24
C SER A 203 14.93 21.69 -2.11
N GLU A 204 15.91 20.80 -2.08
CA GLU A 204 17.33 21.13 -2.08
C GLU A 204 18.03 20.50 -3.29
N GLU A 205 19.11 21.12 -3.76
CA GLU A 205 19.94 20.50 -4.80
C GLU A 205 20.64 19.27 -4.21
N LEU A 206 20.42 18.11 -4.84
CA LEU A 206 21.12 16.88 -4.51
C LEU A 206 22.48 16.88 -5.19
N LYS A 207 23.52 17.06 -4.37
CA LYS A 207 24.90 16.82 -4.76
C LYS A 207 25.47 15.61 -4.04
N VAL A 208 26.54 15.05 -4.61
CA VAL A 208 27.20 13.85 -4.10
C VAL A 208 28.68 14.11 -3.89
N ASP A 209 29.25 13.46 -2.87
CA ASP A 209 30.70 13.33 -2.75
C ASP A 209 31.16 12.21 -3.71
N PRO A 210 32.03 12.49 -4.70
CA PRO A 210 32.48 11.48 -5.63
C PRO A 210 33.37 10.41 -4.97
N GLY A 211 33.86 10.63 -3.75
CA GLY A 211 34.77 9.72 -3.07
C GLY A 211 36.03 9.44 -3.89
N MET A 212 36.20 8.18 -4.31
CA MET A 212 37.32 7.76 -5.18
C MET A 212 37.01 7.86 -6.68
N LEU A 213 35.78 8.22 -7.06
CA LEU A 213 35.37 8.31 -8.46
C LEU A 213 36.01 9.53 -9.15
N PRO A 214 36.51 9.37 -10.38
CA PRO A 214 37.02 10.48 -11.15
C PRO A 214 35.88 11.42 -11.53
N VAL A 215 35.99 12.69 -11.13
CA VAL A 215 35.01 13.71 -11.53
C VAL A 215 35.14 13.94 -13.04
N PRO A 216 34.04 13.84 -13.82
CA PRO A 216 34.09 14.07 -15.25
C PRO A 216 34.58 15.49 -15.59
N PRO A 217 35.18 15.72 -16.78
CA PRO A 217 35.68 17.04 -17.18
C PRO A 217 34.61 18.15 -17.15
N GLY A 218 33.34 17.79 -17.33
CA GLY A 218 32.20 18.71 -17.24
C GLY A 218 31.83 19.14 -15.82
N GLY A 219 32.42 18.54 -14.78
CA GLY A 219 32.15 18.86 -13.37
C GLY A 219 30.83 18.29 -12.83
N TYR A 220 30.20 17.35 -13.53
CA TYR A 220 28.96 16.69 -13.11
C TYR A 220 28.93 15.25 -13.64
N PHE A 221 28.13 14.38 -12.99
CA PHE A 221 27.83 13.05 -13.51
C PHE A 221 26.53 13.09 -14.34
N THR A 222 26.54 12.43 -15.49
CA THR A 222 25.36 12.26 -16.34
C THR A 222 24.59 11.02 -15.87
N VAL A 223 23.37 11.24 -15.40
CA VAL A 223 22.43 10.21 -14.95
C VAL A 223 21.31 10.08 -15.97
N ASP A 224 20.78 8.88 -16.15
CA ASP A 224 19.60 8.65 -16.98
C ASP A 224 18.43 8.02 -16.21
N GLN A 225 18.70 7.24 -15.16
CA GLN A 225 17.68 6.67 -14.28
C GLN A 225 18.13 6.68 -12.82
N ALA A 226 17.16 6.71 -11.91
CA ALA A 226 17.38 6.59 -10.47
C ALA A 226 16.27 5.80 -9.78
N ALA A 227 16.60 5.19 -8.64
CA ALA A 227 15.63 4.55 -7.75
C ALA A 227 15.87 5.01 -6.31
N LEU A 228 14.77 5.31 -5.61
CA LEU A 228 14.79 5.68 -4.20
C LEU A 228 14.59 4.43 -3.33
N LEU A 229 15.56 4.15 -2.46
CA LEU A 229 15.46 3.15 -1.40
C LEU A 229 15.24 3.83 -0.04
N GLU A 230 14.86 3.07 0.98
CA GLU A 230 14.60 3.64 2.31
C GLU A 230 15.87 4.31 2.90
N ASP A 231 17.05 3.73 2.65
CA ASP A 231 18.35 4.13 3.21
C ASP A 231 19.30 4.82 2.22
N GLY A 232 18.92 5.00 0.95
CA GLY A 232 19.75 5.71 -0.03
C GLY A 232 19.15 5.74 -1.43
N ILE A 233 19.98 6.07 -2.41
CA ILE A 233 19.57 6.29 -3.80
C ILE A 233 20.51 5.51 -4.71
N ILE A 234 19.94 4.78 -5.67
CA ILE A 234 20.70 4.15 -6.75
C ILE A 234 20.61 5.02 -8.00
N PHE A 235 21.76 5.32 -8.59
CA PHE A 235 21.88 6.03 -9.85
C PHE A 235 22.42 5.11 -10.93
N ARG A 236 21.87 5.23 -12.14
CA ARG A 236 22.50 4.67 -13.33
C ARG A 236 23.30 5.74 -14.05
N ILE A 237 24.58 5.46 -14.24
CA ILE A 237 25.56 6.33 -14.89
C ILE A 237 26.31 5.45 -15.88
N ASP A 238 26.29 5.79 -17.16
CA ASP A 238 26.98 5.09 -18.25
C ASP A 238 26.78 3.55 -18.27
N GLY A 239 25.57 3.09 -17.94
CA GLY A 239 25.22 1.66 -17.93
C GLY A 239 25.74 0.88 -16.72
N ALA A 240 26.25 1.55 -15.69
CA ALA A 240 26.63 1.00 -14.39
C ALA A 240 25.72 1.55 -13.27
N LEU A 241 25.60 0.83 -12.15
CA LEU A 241 24.83 1.28 -10.99
C LEU A 241 25.74 1.74 -9.84
N TYR A 242 25.42 2.92 -9.30
CA TYR A 242 26.14 3.55 -8.20
C TYR A 242 25.20 3.75 -7.01
N TRP A 243 25.72 3.51 -5.81
CA TRP A 243 25.00 3.70 -4.55
C TRP A 243 25.37 5.01 -3.89
N ARG A 244 24.37 5.79 -3.51
CA ARG A 244 24.51 6.98 -2.67
C ARG A 244 23.76 6.79 -1.37
N ASP A 245 24.51 6.66 -0.29
CA ASP A 245 23.94 6.51 1.04
C ASP A 245 23.28 7.81 1.53
N ASN A 246 22.20 7.70 2.31
CA ASN A 246 21.56 8.90 2.89
C ASN A 246 22.42 9.58 3.97
N GLN A 247 23.22 8.83 4.74
CA GLN A 247 24.05 9.35 5.83
C GLN A 247 25.40 9.85 5.31
N ASP A 248 26.13 8.99 4.61
CA ASP A 248 27.51 9.28 4.23
C ASP A 248 27.56 10.20 2.99
N ARG A 249 26.48 10.23 2.19
CA ARG A 249 26.30 11.03 0.95
C ARG A 249 27.34 10.80 -0.15
N VAL A 250 28.28 9.89 0.07
CA VAL A 250 29.28 9.46 -0.91
C VAL A 250 28.63 8.60 -1.98
N LEU A 251 28.92 8.91 -3.24
CA LEU A 251 28.60 8.07 -4.38
C LEU A 251 29.67 6.98 -4.51
N THR A 252 29.26 5.73 -4.40
CA THR A 252 30.17 4.58 -4.33
C THR A 252 29.83 3.54 -5.38
N GLU A 253 30.89 2.95 -5.96
CA GLU A 253 30.78 1.66 -6.63
C GLU A 253 30.64 0.59 -5.56
N HIS A 254 29.57 -0.19 -5.63
CA HIS A 254 29.34 -1.26 -4.67
C HIS A 254 29.54 -2.62 -5.31
N PRO A 255 30.28 -3.57 -4.68
CA PRO A 255 30.52 -4.91 -5.24
C PRO A 255 29.26 -5.71 -5.56
N GLN A 256 28.15 -5.41 -4.89
CA GLN A 256 26.85 -6.07 -5.09
C GLN A 256 25.99 -5.44 -6.19
N LEU A 257 26.47 -4.35 -6.81
CA LEU A 257 25.80 -3.67 -7.92
C LEU A 257 26.54 -3.95 -9.24
N PRO A 258 25.83 -4.06 -10.38
CA PRO A 258 26.48 -4.29 -11.65
C PRO A 258 27.27 -3.06 -12.11
N THR A 259 28.51 -3.28 -12.53
CA THR A 259 29.45 -2.24 -12.95
C THR A 259 29.39 -1.92 -14.45
N SER A 260 28.58 -2.63 -15.24
CA SER A 260 28.35 -2.34 -16.66
C SER A 260 27.12 -3.11 -17.21
N GLY A 261 26.68 -2.75 -18.42
CA GLY A 261 25.67 -3.50 -19.18
C GLY A 261 24.24 -3.40 -18.66
N VAL A 262 23.94 -2.44 -17.78
CA VAL A 262 22.60 -2.22 -17.23
C VAL A 262 21.73 -1.46 -18.23
N MET A 263 20.72 -2.15 -18.76
CA MET A 263 19.78 -1.62 -19.75
C MET A 263 18.61 -0.87 -19.12
N GLY A 264 18.29 -1.15 -17.86
CA GLY A 264 17.21 -0.46 -17.14
C GLY A 264 17.16 -0.79 -15.66
N LEU A 265 16.59 0.15 -14.91
CA LEU A 265 16.15 -0.04 -13.54
C LEU A 265 14.71 0.44 -13.38
N TYR A 266 13.96 -0.23 -12.51
CA TYR A 266 12.59 0.13 -12.19
C TYR A 266 12.36 -0.07 -10.70
N GLN A 267 11.99 1.01 -10.01
CA GLN A 267 11.55 0.93 -8.63
C GLN A 267 10.08 0.53 -8.56
N ARG A 268 9.69 -0.10 -7.45
CA ARG A 268 8.28 -0.39 -7.18
C ARG A 268 7.45 0.90 -7.21
N THR A 269 6.16 0.79 -7.51
CA THR A 269 5.20 1.90 -7.53
C THR A 269 4.08 1.75 -6.51
N CYS A 270 3.85 0.53 -6.00
CA CYS A 270 2.91 0.21 -4.93
C CYS A 270 3.64 -0.03 -3.59
N CYS A 271 2.97 0.25 -2.47
CA CYS A 271 3.57 0.04 -1.15
C CYS A 271 3.48 -1.44 -0.72
N ALA A 272 4.59 -2.18 -0.82
CA ALA A 272 4.66 -3.60 -0.47
C ALA A 272 4.45 -3.88 1.03
N SER A 273 4.75 -2.92 1.91
CA SER A 273 4.60 -3.06 3.38
C SER A 273 3.15 -3.33 3.81
N ASN A 274 2.16 -2.98 2.98
CA ASN A 274 0.75 -3.21 3.28
C ASN A 274 0.26 -4.62 2.88
N TYR A 275 1.09 -5.39 2.18
CA TYR A 275 0.73 -6.72 1.69
C TYR A 275 1.00 -7.77 2.78
N PRO A 276 0.03 -8.63 3.14
CA PRO A 276 0.10 -9.46 4.34
C PRO A 276 0.92 -10.74 4.14
N VAL A 277 2.20 -10.58 3.78
CA VAL A 277 3.16 -11.69 3.61
C VAL A 277 3.87 -11.98 4.92
N GLN A 278 3.98 -13.26 5.25
CA GLN A 278 4.75 -13.76 6.38
C GLN A 278 6.13 -14.23 5.89
N ASP A 279 7.17 -13.95 6.66
CA ASP A 279 8.53 -14.50 6.51
C ASP A 279 9.31 -14.17 5.22
N VAL A 280 8.72 -13.43 4.28
CA VAL A 280 9.37 -13.05 3.01
C VAL A 280 9.34 -11.53 2.83
N GLU A 281 10.52 -10.94 2.61
CA GLU A 281 10.63 -9.55 2.18
C GLU A 281 10.50 -9.47 0.66
N LEU A 282 9.50 -8.73 0.18
CA LEU A 282 9.28 -8.48 -1.23
C LEU A 282 10.31 -7.52 -1.81
N SER A 283 10.69 -7.76 -3.06
CA SER A 283 11.64 -6.91 -3.77
C SER A 283 11.07 -5.51 -4.01
N SER A 284 11.91 -4.48 -4.02
CA SER A 284 11.52 -3.08 -4.27
C SER A 284 12.22 -2.47 -5.48
N LEU A 285 13.20 -3.17 -6.04
CA LEU A 285 13.94 -2.77 -7.23
C LEU A 285 13.98 -3.92 -8.24
N ILE A 286 13.84 -3.59 -9.52
CA ILE A 286 14.13 -4.47 -10.66
C ILE A 286 15.28 -3.85 -11.45
N VAL A 287 16.25 -4.66 -11.86
CA VAL A 287 17.36 -4.26 -12.73
C VAL A 287 17.48 -5.29 -13.85
N TRP A 288 17.64 -4.86 -15.10
CA TRP A 288 17.86 -5.77 -16.22
C TRP A 288 19.09 -5.39 -17.05
N GLN A 289 19.76 -6.44 -17.51
CA GLN A 289 20.88 -6.44 -18.45
C GLN A 289 20.51 -7.32 -19.65
N ASP A 290 21.34 -7.41 -20.69
CA ASP A 290 21.03 -8.15 -21.92
C ASP A 290 20.40 -9.53 -21.72
N ASN A 291 20.93 -10.34 -20.78
CA ASN A 291 20.49 -11.72 -20.54
C ASN A 291 20.05 -12.01 -19.09
N LEU A 292 20.03 -11.01 -18.20
CA LEU A 292 19.72 -11.19 -16.78
C LEU A 292 18.66 -10.21 -16.28
N LEU A 293 17.72 -10.73 -15.49
CA LEU A 293 16.79 -9.95 -14.69
C LEU A 293 17.12 -10.17 -13.20
N LEU A 294 17.38 -9.07 -12.51
CA LEU A 294 17.76 -9.00 -11.11
C LEU A 294 16.68 -8.26 -10.32
N VAL A 295 16.51 -8.64 -9.05
CA VAL A 295 15.63 -7.94 -8.10
C VAL A 295 16.38 -7.63 -6.81
N GLY A 296 16.04 -6.52 -6.17
CA GLY A 296 16.67 -6.06 -4.93
C GLY A 296 15.66 -5.64 -3.86
N PRO A 297 16.05 -5.66 -2.56
CA PRO A 297 15.22 -5.29 -1.43
C PRO A 297 15.02 -3.77 -1.30
N LYS A 298 14.27 -3.36 -0.26
CA LYS A 298 13.96 -1.93 0.02
C LYS A 298 15.05 -1.17 0.78
N LYS A 299 15.97 -1.90 1.42
CA LYS A 299 17.15 -1.36 2.11
C LYS A 299 18.42 -2.01 1.57
N PHE A 300 19.45 -1.20 1.40
CA PHE A 300 20.77 -1.66 0.97
C PHE A 300 21.63 -2.12 2.16
N LYS A 301 21.75 -1.30 3.21
CA LYS A 301 22.46 -1.59 4.45
C LYS A 301 21.59 -2.51 5.33
N ASN A 302 21.73 -3.82 5.17
CA ASN A 302 21.15 -4.81 6.08
C ASN A 302 22.26 -5.68 6.69
N PRO A 303 22.51 -5.63 8.02
CA PRO A 303 23.55 -6.44 8.65
C PRO A 303 23.21 -7.93 8.50
N GLY A 304 23.81 -8.60 7.51
CA GLY A 304 23.71 -10.05 7.32
C GLY A 304 23.30 -10.56 5.92
N ARG A 305 23.04 -9.70 4.93
CA ARG A 305 22.73 -10.16 3.55
C ARG A 305 23.98 -10.17 2.65
N GLU A 306 24.37 -11.35 2.16
CA GLU A 306 25.51 -11.52 1.25
C GLU A 306 25.21 -11.18 -0.22
N ASN A 307 23.94 -10.95 -0.63
CA ASN A 307 23.59 -10.59 -2.01
C ASN A 307 22.39 -9.64 -2.07
N PHE A 308 22.62 -8.34 -2.26
CA PHE A 308 21.57 -7.32 -2.45
C PHE A 308 20.71 -7.62 -3.68
N LEU A 309 21.31 -7.94 -4.84
CA LEU A 309 20.58 -8.33 -6.05
C LEU A 309 20.50 -9.85 -6.20
N LYS A 310 19.30 -10.37 -6.42
CA LYS A 310 19.02 -11.77 -6.71
C LYS A 310 18.64 -11.95 -8.18
N ILE A 311 19.25 -12.94 -8.85
CA ILE A 311 18.86 -13.35 -10.19
C ILE A 311 17.49 -14.07 -10.14
N VAL A 312 16.54 -13.59 -10.94
CA VAL A 312 15.20 -14.20 -11.05
C VAL A 312 14.96 -14.83 -12.42
N LEU A 313 15.54 -14.25 -13.47
CA LEU A 313 15.47 -14.81 -14.82
C LEU A 313 16.79 -14.67 -15.56
N LYS A 314 17.19 -15.75 -16.21
CA LYS A 314 18.24 -15.75 -17.23
C LYS A 314 17.64 -16.17 -18.55
N VAL A 315 17.76 -15.31 -19.55
CA VAL A 315 17.24 -15.57 -20.90
C VAL A 315 18.37 -15.99 -21.85
N PRO A 316 18.09 -16.79 -22.90
CA PRO A 316 19.09 -17.15 -23.88
C PRO A 316 19.49 -15.94 -24.74
N PRO A 317 20.68 -15.95 -25.40
CA PRO A 317 21.20 -14.80 -26.16
C PRO A 317 20.33 -14.28 -27.32
N ARG A 318 19.30 -15.03 -27.72
CA ARG A 318 18.34 -14.66 -28.78
C ARG A 318 17.15 -13.86 -28.23
N VAL A 319 17.08 -13.71 -26.92
CA VAL A 319 16.02 -13.00 -26.21
C VAL A 319 16.65 -11.78 -25.55
N THR A 320 16.01 -10.63 -25.71
CA THR A 320 16.47 -9.37 -25.13
C THR A 320 15.35 -8.77 -24.29
N TYR A 321 15.69 -8.16 -23.16
CA TYR A 321 14.72 -7.44 -22.34
C TYR A 321 14.39 -6.09 -22.98
N LEU A 322 13.10 -5.79 -23.09
CA LEU A 322 12.61 -4.50 -23.56
C LEU A 322 12.27 -3.57 -22.39
N THR A 323 11.60 -4.10 -21.37
CA THR A 323 11.25 -3.36 -20.15
C THR A 323 10.79 -4.32 -19.04
N ALA A 324 10.77 -3.86 -17.80
CA ALA A 324 10.27 -4.61 -16.65
C ALA A 324 9.53 -3.69 -15.67
N SER A 325 8.55 -4.25 -14.96
CA SER A 325 7.74 -3.55 -13.96
C SER A 325 7.30 -4.54 -12.88
N PHE A 326 6.98 -4.02 -11.70
CA PHE A 326 6.19 -4.78 -10.73
C PHE A 326 4.77 -5.00 -11.25
N GLY A 327 4.14 -6.10 -10.82
CA GLY A 327 2.82 -6.55 -11.25
C GLY A 327 1.68 -5.92 -10.45
N SER A 328 0.44 -6.28 -10.78
CA SER A 328 -0.77 -5.79 -10.09
C SER A 328 -0.84 -6.24 -8.63
N HIS A 329 -0.24 -7.38 -8.31
CA HIS A 329 -0.09 -7.87 -6.95
C HIS A 329 1.29 -7.48 -6.43
N PRO A 330 1.43 -7.03 -5.17
CA PRO A 330 2.74 -6.71 -4.62
C PRO A 330 3.77 -7.84 -4.73
N ALA A 331 3.33 -9.10 -4.65
CA ALA A 331 4.21 -10.27 -4.82
C ALA A 331 4.59 -10.62 -6.27
N SER A 332 4.10 -9.90 -7.28
CA SER A 332 4.38 -10.22 -8.68
C SER A 332 5.22 -9.14 -9.36
N LEU A 333 5.95 -9.56 -10.40
CA LEU A 333 6.65 -8.71 -11.33
C LEU A 333 6.50 -9.26 -12.74
N ALA A 334 6.74 -8.44 -13.75
CA ALA A 334 6.67 -8.85 -15.13
C ALA A 334 7.72 -8.15 -15.98
N THR A 335 8.05 -8.79 -17.10
CA THR A 335 8.99 -8.26 -18.07
C THR A 335 8.51 -8.55 -19.48
N LEU A 336 8.72 -7.57 -20.35
CA LEU A 336 8.53 -7.70 -21.78
C LEU A 336 9.87 -8.07 -22.41
N VAL A 337 9.89 -9.19 -23.11
CA VAL A 337 11.07 -9.69 -23.82
C VAL A 337 10.83 -9.78 -25.32
N MET A 338 11.86 -9.51 -26.10
CA MET A 338 11.85 -9.69 -27.55
C MET A 338 12.70 -10.90 -27.92
N TYR A 339 12.09 -11.86 -28.60
CA TYR A 339 12.78 -12.97 -29.24
C TYR A 339 13.08 -12.62 -30.69
N SER A 340 14.36 -12.67 -31.08
CA SER A 340 14.81 -12.37 -32.44
C SER A 340 15.74 -13.47 -32.97
N VAL A 341 15.51 -13.87 -34.22
CA VAL A 341 16.34 -14.83 -34.94
C VAL A 341 16.71 -14.23 -36.29
N PRO A 342 17.97 -14.35 -36.76
CA PRO A 342 18.35 -13.87 -38.08
C PRO A 342 17.42 -14.41 -39.17
N GLY A 343 16.85 -13.51 -39.98
CA GLY A 343 15.91 -13.84 -41.05
C GLY A 343 14.45 -14.07 -40.63
N ALA A 344 14.12 -14.01 -39.33
CA ALA A 344 12.75 -14.08 -38.83
C ALA A 344 12.29 -12.73 -38.27
N ILE A 345 10.98 -12.51 -38.25
CA ILE A 345 10.41 -11.29 -37.68
C ILE A 345 10.42 -11.40 -36.14
N PRO A 346 10.98 -10.42 -35.40
CA PRO A 346 11.04 -10.46 -33.94
C PRO A 346 9.67 -10.55 -33.29
N ARG A 347 9.55 -11.27 -32.17
CA ARG A 347 8.29 -11.41 -31.41
C ARG A 347 8.46 -10.98 -29.97
N ASN A 348 7.47 -10.25 -29.47
CA ASN A 348 7.44 -9.78 -28.09
C ASN A 348 6.60 -10.72 -27.23
N PHE A 349 7.07 -11.03 -26.03
CA PHE A 349 6.39 -11.85 -25.04
C PHE A 349 6.37 -11.13 -23.70
N LEU A 350 5.20 -11.10 -23.07
CA LEU A 350 5.06 -10.62 -21.71
C LEU A 350 5.08 -11.82 -20.78
N THR A 351 6.02 -11.84 -19.83
CA THR A 351 6.14 -12.91 -18.84
C THR A 351 6.13 -12.34 -17.43
N SER A 352 5.44 -13.01 -16.53
CA SER A 352 5.22 -12.59 -15.14
C SER A 352 5.78 -13.63 -14.19
N TYR A 353 6.27 -13.18 -13.04
CA TYR A 353 6.86 -13.98 -11.98
C TYR A 353 6.20 -13.66 -10.66
N ASN A 354 5.99 -14.69 -9.84
CA ASN A 354 5.48 -14.56 -8.48
C ASN A 354 6.58 -14.86 -7.47
N GLU A 355 6.89 -13.90 -6.59
CA GLU A 355 7.94 -14.00 -5.56
C GLU A 355 7.58 -14.99 -4.43
N LEU A 356 6.29 -15.20 -4.15
CA LEU A 356 5.82 -16.13 -3.10
C LEU A 356 5.80 -17.58 -3.57
N VAL A 357 5.41 -17.79 -4.83
CA VAL A 357 5.41 -19.11 -5.48
C VAL A 357 6.25 -18.98 -6.75
N PRO A 358 7.58 -19.13 -6.65
CA PRO A 358 8.54 -18.92 -7.74
C PRO A 358 8.19 -19.68 -9.02
N SER A 359 7.39 -19.05 -9.87
CA SER A 359 6.89 -19.63 -11.11
C SER A 359 6.68 -18.52 -12.13
N TRP A 360 6.89 -18.85 -13.39
CA TRP A 360 6.77 -17.92 -14.52
C TRP A 360 5.51 -18.24 -15.31
N ILE A 361 4.74 -17.20 -15.65
CA ILE A 361 3.53 -17.30 -16.47
C ILE A 361 3.65 -16.31 -17.61
N THR A 362 3.51 -16.81 -18.84
CA THR A 362 3.49 -15.98 -20.05
C THR A 362 2.05 -15.51 -20.33
N SER A 363 1.86 -14.19 -20.42
CA SER A 363 0.59 -13.59 -20.78
C SER A 363 0.29 -13.75 -22.28
N THR A 364 -1.00 -13.76 -22.62
CA THR A 364 -1.45 -13.82 -24.02
C THR A 364 -1.59 -12.44 -24.65
N PHE A 365 -1.45 -11.36 -23.88
CA PHE A 365 -1.61 -9.97 -24.31
C PHE A 365 -0.92 -9.66 -25.64
N MET A 366 0.39 -9.92 -25.73
CA MET A 366 1.18 -9.58 -26.92
C MET A 366 0.79 -10.39 -28.16
N THR A 367 0.11 -11.54 -27.99
CA THR A 367 -0.36 -12.36 -29.11
C THR A 367 -1.72 -11.91 -29.66
N LYS A 368 -2.43 -11.04 -28.94
CA LYS A 368 -3.71 -10.45 -29.38
C LYS A 368 -3.52 -9.43 -30.52
N PHE A 369 -2.36 -8.77 -30.58
CA PHE A 369 -2.06 -7.76 -31.58
C PHE A 369 -1.38 -8.37 -32.81
N LYS A 370 -1.66 -7.81 -34.00
CA LYS A 370 -0.87 -8.13 -35.18
C LYS A 370 0.51 -7.50 -35.01
N LEU A 371 1.53 -8.21 -35.45
CA LEU A 371 2.92 -7.80 -35.24
C LEU A 371 3.27 -6.40 -35.79
N LYS A 372 2.63 -6.01 -36.89
CA LYS A 372 2.78 -4.69 -37.53
C LYS A 372 2.11 -3.55 -36.76
N ASP A 373 1.15 -3.88 -35.90
CA ASP A 373 0.36 -2.92 -35.12
C ASP A 373 0.98 -2.71 -33.72
N ILE A 374 1.95 -3.56 -33.32
CA ILE A 374 2.71 -3.38 -32.09
C ILE A 374 3.69 -2.21 -32.30
N PRO A 375 3.62 -1.15 -31.47
CA PRO A 375 4.51 -0.01 -31.58
C PRO A 375 5.97 -0.44 -31.39
N LYS A 376 6.90 0.30 -31.98
CA LYS A 376 8.33 0.07 -31.74
C LYS A 376 8.76 0.75 -30.42
N GLY A 377 9.68 0.11 -29.72
CA GLY A 377 10.24 0.65 -28.47
C GLY A 377 11.05 1.95 -28.67
N PRO A 378 11.56 2.54 -27.57
CA PRO A 378 11.59 2.00 -26.21
C PRO A 378 10.20 1.94 -25.57
N PHE A 379 10.01 0.98 -24.66
CA PHE A 379 8.74 0.74 -23.97
C PHE A 379 8.85 1.09 -22.49
N GLU A 380 7.79 1.68 -21.97
CA GLU A 380 7.52 1.77 -20.54
C GLU A 380 6.31 0.90 -20.22
N MET A 381 6.34 0.32 -19.02
CA MET A 381 5.31 -0.61 -18.56
C MET A 381 4.95 -0.28 -17.11
N ARG A 382 3.66 -0.34 -16.81
CA ARG A 382 3.16 -0.16 -15.44
C ARG A 382 1.93 -1.03 -15.24
N PHE A 383 1.97 -1.89 -14.23
CA PHE A 383 0.78 -2.57 -13.77
C PHE A 383 -0.01 -1.66 -12.84
N LEU A 384 -1.33 -1.83 -12.89
CA LEU A 384 -2.29 -1.17 -12.01
C LEU A 384 -2.55 -2.10 -10.83
N GLU A 385 -2.69 -1.53 -9.63
CA GLU A 385 -3.21 -2.31 -8.52
C GLU A 385 -4.64 -2.75 -8.85
N SER A 386 -4.87 -4.06 -8.83
CA SER A 386 -6.14 -4.70 -9.16
C SER A 386 -6.13 -6.17 -8.70
N ALA A 387 -7.32 -6.75 -8.50
CA ALA A 387 -7.42 -8.18 -8.18
C ALA A 387 -6.99 -9.03 -9.37
N ASP A 388 -7.51 -8.75 -10.57
CA ASP A 388 -7.04 -9.39 -11.80
C ASP A 388 -5.97 -8.52 -12.47
N ALA A 389 -4.92 -9.14 -13.01
CA ALA A 389 -3.76 -8.43 -13.53
C ALA A 389 -4.17 -7.42 -14.62
N SER A 390 -3.78 -6.17 -14.44
CA SER A 390 -4.11 -5.05 -15.32
C SER A 390 -2.85 -4.22 -15.57
N LEU A 391 -2.58 -3.88 -16.81
CA LEU A 391 -1.33 -3.23 -17.23
C LEU A 391 -1.55 -2.18 -18.32
N LEU A 392 -0.66 -1.20 -18.29
CA LEU A 392 -0.41 -0.25 -19.36
C LEU A 392 0.99 -0.48 -19.91
N LEU A 393 1.10 -0.50 -21.24
CA LEU A 393 2.35 -0.62 -21.97
C LEU A 393 2.38 0.49 -23.03
N TRP A 394 3.35 1.39 -22.96
CA TRP A 394 3.42 2.52 -23.90
C TRP A 394 4.81 2.72 -24.46
N ASN A 395 4.86 3.38 -25.61
CA ASN A 395 6.07 3.96 -26.15
C ASN A 395 5.93 5.48 -26.19
N LYS A 396 6.65 6.16 -27.08
CA LYS A 396 6.59 7.61 -27.24
C LYS A 396 5.27 8.13 -27.84
N ASP A 397 4.45 7.30 -28.47
CA ASP A 397 3.32 7.76 -29.29
C ASP A 397 1.99 7.10 -28.94
N THR A 398 2.01 5.86 -28.45
CA THR A 398 0.81 5.04 -28.19
C THR A 398 0.86 4.36 -26.84
N ILE A 399 -0.33 4.18 -26.25
CA ILE A 399 -0.54 3.45 -25.00
C ILE A 399 -1.43 2.25 -25.31
N LEU A 400 -0.92 1.05 -25.06
CA LEU A 400 -1.67 -0.19 -25.06
C LEU A 400 -2.10 -0.54 -23.63
N TYR A 401 -3.25 -1.19 -23.50
CA TYR A 401 -3.75 -1.66 -22.22
C TYR A 401 -4.17 -3.13 -22.30
N SER A 402 -4.03 -3.83 -21.18
CA SER A 402 -4.69 -5.11 -20.89
C SER A 402 -5.26 -5.02 -19.49
N PHE A 403 -6.57 -5.19 -19.35
CA PHE A 403 -7.27 -5.18 -18.08
C PHE A 403 -7.87 -6.56 -17.79
N HIS A 404 -7.85 -6.90 -16.51
CA HIS A 404 -8.47 -8.09 -15.95
C HIS A 404 -8.00 -9.41 -16.61
N ASN A 405 -6.70 -9.72 -16.54
CA ASN A 405 -6.09 -10.94 -17.09
C ASN A 405 -6.32 -11.11 -18.62
N ASP A 406 -6.07 -10.07 -19.41
CA ASP A 406 -6.23 -10.07 -20.87
C ASP A 406 -7.69 -10.20 -21.38
N ASN A 407 -8.68 -10.01 -20.50
CA ASN A 407 -10.11 -10.04 -20.87
C ASN A 407 -10.50 -8.81 -21.70
N GLU A 408 -9.98 -7.64 -21.33
CA GLU A 408 -10.16 -6.39 -22.06
C GLU A 408 -8.79 -5.90 -22.48
N TRP A 409 -8.62 -5.58 -23.77
CA TRP A 409 -7.35 -5.09 -24.27
C TRP A 409 -7.58 -4.15 -25.44
N GLY A 410 -6.60 -3.28 -25.67
CA GLY A 410 -6.68 -2.36 -26.79
C GLY A 410 -5.60 -1.31 -26.77
N GLU A 411 -5.86 -0.26 -27.54
CA GLU A 411 -5.08 0.97 -27.58
C GLU A 411 -5.93 2.09 -27.00
N ILE A 412 -5.33 2.93 -26.15
CA ILE A 412 -5.99 4.14 -25.64
C ILE A 412 -5.93 5.20 -26.72
N ARG A 413 -7.10 5.68 -27.16
CA ARG A 413 -7.20 6.64 -28.27
C ARG A 413 -7.84 7.96 -27.82
N PRO A 414 -7.43 9.09 -28.41
CA PRO A 414 -8.16 10.33 -28.22
C PRO A 414 -9.50 10.26 -28.97
N PHE A 415 -10.55 10.89 -28.42
CA PHE A 415 -11.89 10.87 -29.00
C PHE A 415 -11.94 11.31 -30.49
N ASN A 416 -11.15 12.32 -30.86
CA ASN A 416 -11.19 12.95 -32.20
C ASN A 416 -9.90 12.76 -33.03
N ALA A 417 -9.04 11.80 -32.71
CA ALA A 417 -7.84 11.54 -33.53
C ALA A 417 -7.45 10.06 -33.54
N SER A 418 -6.58 9.69 -34.49
CA SER A 418 -6.11 8.30 -34.63
C SER A 418 -5.21 7.86 -33.48
N HIS A 419 -4.26 8.72 -33.07
CA HIS A 419 -3.29 8.43 -32.00
C HIS A 419 -3.01 9.68 -31.16
N LEU A 420 -2.50 9.48 -29.93
CA LEU A 420 -2.21 10.54 -28.97
C LEU A 420 -1.25 11.60 -29.51
N SER A 421 -0.18 11.17 -30.17
CA SER A 421 0.80 12.07 -30.80
C SER A 421 0.14 13.00 -31.82
N ALA A 422 -0.77 12.48 -32.65
CA ALA A 422 -1.50 13.29 -33.63
C ALA A 422 -2.43 14.33 -32.95
N ALA A 423 -3.13 13.93 -31.89
CA ALA A 423 -3.95 14.85 -31.09
C ALA A 423 -3.12 15.92 -30.34
N ALA A 424 -1.82 15.67 -30.17
CA ALA A 424 -0.86 16.56 -29.52
C ALA A 424 0.11 17.23 -30.50
N PHE A 425 -0.28 17.40 -31.77
CA PHE A 425 0.52 18.08 -32.79
C PHE A 425 1.90 17.44 -33.04
N GLY A 426 1.97 16.11 -33.01
CA GLY A 426 3.21 15.34 -33.21
C GLY A 426 4.10 15.26 -31.98
N SER A 427 3.63 15.72 -30.81
CA SER A 427 4.36 15.59 -29.55
C SER A 427 4.38 14.15 -29.05
N LYS A 428 5.33 13.86 -28.16
CA LYS A 428 5.55 12.53 -27.59
C LYS A 428 5.01 12.46 -26.16
N ILE A 429 4.68 11.25 -25.73
CA ILE A 429 4.31 10.95 -24.35
C ILE A 429 5.54 11.17 -23.48
N HIS A 430 5.39 12.04 -22.48
CA HIS A 430 6.43 12.34 -21.49
C HIS A 430 6.21 11.58 -20.19
N GLN A 431 4.96 11.49 -19.72
CA GLN A 431 4.64 10.86 -18.43
C GLN A 431 3.21 10.33 -18.40
N VAL A 432 3.01 9.17 -17.77
CA VAL A 432 1.68 8.64 -17.42
C VAL A 432 1.54 8.60 -15.89
N ALA A 433 0.72 9.50 -15.35
CA ALA A 433 0.43 9.61 -13.92
C ALA A 433 -0.90 8.93 -13.59
N LEU A 434 -0.94 8.20 -12.47
CA LEU A 434 -2.10 7.42 -12.00
C LEU A 434 -2.23 7.58 -10.49
N ASP A 435 -3.47 7.72 -10.01
CA ASP A 435 -3.84 7.64 -8.59
C ASP A 435 -4.60 6.34 -8.25
N HIS A 436 -4.88 6.09 -6.97
CA HIS A 436 -5.56 4.86 -6.54
C HIS A 436 -7.07 4.89 -6.84
N SER A 437 -7.62 6.09 -7.04
CA SER A 437 -8.97 6.31 -7.58
C SER A 437 -9.06 6.09 -9.09
N TRP A 438 -8.04 5.52 -9.75
CA TRP A 438 -8.02 5.18 -11.17
C TRP A 438 -8.13 6.36 -12.14
N ASN A 439 -7.73 7.56 -11.70
CA ASN A 439 -7.56 8.69 -12.59
C ASN A 439 -6.22 8.56 -13.31
N MET A 440 -6.23 8.61 -14.64
CA MET A 440 -5.04 8.57 -15.47
C MET A 440 -4.85 9.91 -16.17
N LEU A 441 -3.68 10.53 -15.98
CA LEU A 441 -3.21 11.68 -16.75
C LEU A 441 -2.06 11.27 -17.65
N VAL A 442 -2.20 11.53 -18.94
CA VAL A 442 -1.14 11.39 -19.93
C VAL A 442 -0.63 12.78 -20.25
N LYS A 443 0.61 13.05 -19.86
CA LYS A 443 1.31 14.29 -20.17
C LYS A 443 2.18 14.10 -21.40
N MET A 444 2.04 15.02 -22.36
CA MET A 444 2.91 15.11 -23.53
C MET A 444 4.12 16.02 -23.25
N GLU A 445 5.17 15.91 -24.07
CA GLU A 445 6.36 16.77 -23.98
C GLU A 445 6.02 18.26 -24.16
N ASN A 446 5.05 18.59 -25.03
CA ASN A 446 4.53 19.95 -25.21
C ASN A 446 3.50 20.38 -24.16
N ASN A 447 3.44 19.70 -23.02
CA ASN A 447 2.55 19.96 -21.89
C ASN A 447 1.04 19.88 -22.18
N ILE A 448 0.62 19.30 -23.31
CA ILE A 448 -0.77 18.90 -23.50
C ILE A 448 -1.07 17.75 -22.53
N LEU A 449 -2.20 17.85 -21.83
CA LEU A 449 -2.67 16.84 -20.90
C LEU A 449 -3.89 16.14 -21.49
N PHE A 450 -3.88 14.81 -21.43
CA PHE A 450 -5.05 13.98 -21.67
C PHE A 450 -5.45 13.27 -20.38
N TYR A 451 -6.75 13.02 -20.24
CA TYR A 451 -7.30 12.33 -19.10
C TYR A 451 -8.21 11.18 -19.53
N CYS A 452 -8.13 10.09 -18.79
CA CYS A 452 -9.23 9.13 -18.73
C CYS A 452 -9.27 8.44 -17.36
N LYS A 453 -10.39 7.81 -17.06
CA LYS A 453 -10.48 6.82 -15.99
C LYS A 453 -9.94 5.49 -16.49
N VAL A 454 -9.24 4.72 -15.65
CA VAL A 454 -8.91 3.32 -15.97
C VAL A 454 -10.22 2.56 -16.24
N GLY A 455 -10.23 1.74 -17.28
CA GLY A 455 -11.43 1.08 -17.81
C GLY A 455 -12.09 1.83 -18.97
N MET A 456 -11.78 3.12 -19.16
CA MET A 456 -12.14 3.85 -20.37
C MET A 456 -11.09 3.61 -21.47
N HIS A 457 -11.55 3.47 -22.70
CA HIS A 457 -10.71 3.25 -23.88
C HIS A 457 -10.39 4.54 -24.64
N GLU A 458 -11.04 5.65 -24.26
CA GLU A 458 -10.87 6.96 -24.87
C GLU A 458 -10.37 7.99 -23.86
N VAL A 459 -9.41 8.80 -24.30
CA VAL A 459 -8.94 9.95 -23.53
C VAL A 459 -9.52 11.26 -24.04
N VAL A 460 -9.73 12.17 -23.11
CA VAL A 460 -10.20 13.53 -23.36
C VAL A 460 -9.04 14.49 -23.15
N ARG A 461 -8.84 15.42 -24.09
CA ARG A 461 -7.86 16.50 -23.94
C ARG A 461 -8.38 17.48 -22.89
N LEU A 462 -7.53 17.80 -21.91
CA LEU A 462 -7.82 18.82 -20.90
C LEU A 462 -7.37 20.21 -21.38
N HIS A 463 -7.91 21.25 -20.74
CA HIS A 463 -7.56 22.63 -21.02
C HIS A 463 -6.05 22.89 -20.84
N LYS A 464 -5.49 23.83 -21.61
CA LYS A 464 -4.06 24.17 -21.54
C LYS A 464 -3.72 24.87 -20.21
N TRP A 465 -2.73 24.37 -19.47
CA TRP A 465 -2.26 25.00 -18.22
C TRP A 465 -0.86 25.58 -18.31
N MET A 466 0.00 25.01 -19.16
CA MET A 466 1.39 25.39 -19.30
C MET A 466 1.72 25.70 -20.75
N GLU A 467 2.70 26.57 -20.97
CA GLU A 467 3.25 26.80 -22.30
C GLU A 467 4.01 25.57 -22.81
N PRO A 468 4.04 25.31 -24.14
CA PRO A 468 4.65 24.11 -24.70
C PRO A 468 6.11 23.88 -24.27
N ASP A 469 6.89 24.95 -24.16
CA ASP A 469 8.32 24.90 -23.85
C ASP A 469 8.60 24.89 -22.33
N SER A 470 7.56 24.97 -21.50
CA SER A 470 7.73 24.98 -20.04
C SER A 470 8.21 23.61 -19.54
N ARG A 471 9.18 23.62 -18.62
CA ARG A 471 9.71 22.40 -18.01
C ARG A 471 8.82 21.95 -16.85
N MET A 472 7.83 21.12 -17.15
CA MET A 472 6.85 20.65 -16.17
C MET A 472 6.84 19.12 -16.04
N VAL A 473 6.55 18.62 -14.84
CA VAL A 473 6.28 17.21 -14.55
C VAL A 473 5.16 17.08 -13.50
N LEU A 474 4.44 15.97 -13.50
CA LEU A 474 3.36 15.70 -12.55
C LEU A 474 3.88 14.88 -11.36
N TYR A 475 3.42 15.23 -10.16
CA TYR A 475 3.76 14.57 -8.90
C TYR A 475 2.51 14.28 -8.07
N LEU A 476 2.36 13.03 -7.60
CA LEU A 476 1.27 12.62 -6.72
C LEU A 476 1.71 12.74 -5.26
N ASN A 477 1.03 13.58 -4.47
CA ASN A 477 1.35 13.73 -3.05
C ASN A 477 0.64 12.68 -2.17
N GLN A 478 0.90 12.72 -0.85
CA GLN A 478 0.31 11.82 0.16
C GLN A 478 -1.22 11.88 0.26
N LYS A 479 -1.84 12.97 -0.20
CA LYS A 479 -3.31 13.12 -0.25
C LYS A 479 -3.89 12.65 -1.58
N GLU A 480 -3.09 11.97 -2.39
CA GLU A 480 -3.40 11.59 -3.78
C GLU A 480 -3.81 12.77 -4.66
N GLN A 481 -3.27 13.95 -4.38
CA GLN A 481 -3.48 15.13 -5.20
C GLN A 481 -2.33 15.28 -6.19
N ILE A 482 -2.67 15.50 -7.44
CA ILE A 482 -1.71 15.75 -8.51
C ILE A 482 -1.24 17.21 -8.41
N ASN A 483 0.07 17.39 -8.35
CA ASN A 483 0.74 18.68 -8.39
C ASN A 483 1.58 18.79 -9.66
N MET A 484 1.61 19.97 -10.25
CA MET A 484 2.52 20.33 -11.33
C MET A 484 3.78 20.93 -10.72
N LEU A 485 4.92 20.32 -11.02
CA LEU A 485 6.24 20.81 -10.67
C LEU A 485 6.83 21.49 -11.90
N THR A 486 7.06 22.80 -11.83
CA THR A 486 7.63 23.58 -12.94
C THR A 486 9.01 24.09 -12.55
N LEU A 487 10.02 23.73 -13.34
CA LEU A 487 11.39 24.18 -13.13
C LEU A 487 11.66 25.44 -13.97
N THR A 488 11.94 26.55 -13.29
CA THR A 488 12.32 27.83 -13.90
C THR A 488 13.76 28.19 -13.48
N PRO A 489 14.37 29.22 -14.10
CA PRO A 489 15.66 29.73 -13.63
C PRO A 489 15.64 30.25 -12.18
N GLU A 490 14.47 30.64 -11.66
CA GLU A 490 14.29 31.12 -10.28
C GLU A 490 14.19 29.98 -9.25
N GLY A 491 13.87 28.77 -9.72
CA GLY A 491 13.77 27.58 -8.88
C GLY A 491 12.62 26.67 -9.27
N LEU A 492 12.22 25.80 -8.33
CA LEU A 492 11.10 24.89 -8.50
C LEU A 492 9.80 25.53 -7.99
N HIS A 493 8.81 25.64 -8.85
CA HIS A 493 7.46 26.07 -8.48
C HIS A 493 6.50 24.87 -8.42
N VAL A 494 5.73 24.79 -7.35
CA VAL A 494 4.76 23.71 -7.11
C VAL A 494 3.36 24.26 -7.14
N GLN A 495 2.50 23.72 -8.01
CA GLN A 495 1.11 24.12 -8.13
C GLN A 495 0.17 22.92 -8.03
N LYS A 496 -0.89 23.02 -7.23
CA LYS A 496 -1.94 21.99 -7.18
C LYS A 496 -2.72 21.98 -8.49
N TYR A 497 -2.86 20.81 -9.11
CA TYR A 497 -3.67 20.65 -10.31
C TYR A 497 -5.13 20.32 -9.93
N PRO A 498 -6.12 21.15 -10.30
CA PRO A 498 -7.51 20.95 -9.90
C PRO A 498 -8.23 19.91 -10.77
N MET A 499 -7.71 18.67 -10.78
CA MET A 499 -8.11 17.57 -11.66
C MET A 499 -9.63 17.39 -11.77
N VAL A 500 -10.35 17.31 -10.65
CA VAL A 500 -11.81 17.08 -10.65
C VAL A 500 -12.59 18.20 -11.33
N MET A 501 -12.13 19.45 -11.19
CA MET A 501 -12.79 20.59 -11.85
C MET A 501 -12.48 20.60 -13.34
N GLU A 502 -11.23 20.35 -13.72
CA GLU A 502 -10.81 20.32 -15.12
C GLU A 502 -11.47 19.20 -15.90
N THR A 503 -11.58 18.00 -15.32
CA THR A 503 -12.26 16.87 -15.98
C THR A 503 -13.74 17.14 -16.18
N LYS A 504 -14.44 17.65 -15.16
CA LYS A 504 -15.85 18.05 -15.28
C LYS A 504 -16.05 19.17 -16.30
N SER A 505 -15.14 20.14 -16.35
CA SER A 505 -15.15 21.23 -17.32
C SER A 505 -15.02 20.69 -18.75
N ALA A 506 -14.02 19.84 -19.00
CA ALA A 506 -13.73 19.27 -20.31
C ALA A 506 -14.80 18.29 -20.81
N MET A 507 -15.56 17.67 -19.89
CA MET A 507 -16.55 16.63 -20.21
C MET A 507 -17.99 17.10 -20.13
N LYS A 508 -18.23 18.39 -19.86
CA LYS A 508 -19.59 18.94 -19.72
C LYS A 508 -20.45 18.63 -20.95
N GLY A 509 -21.51 17.86 -20.75
CA GLY A 509 -22.44 17.48 -21.82
C GLY A 509 -21.91 16.39 -22.77
N SER A 510 -20.88 15.66 -22.35
CA SER A 510 -20.32 14.52 -23.10
C SER A 510 -20.94 13.19 -22.63
N TYR A 511 -20.83 12.14 -23.44
CA TYR A 511 -21.24 10.78 -23.05
C TYR A 511 -20.26 10.12 -22.06
N HIS A 512 -19.17 10.79 -21.68
CA HIS A 512 -18.25 10.33 -20.64
C HIS A 512 -18.73 10.61 -19.21
N ASP A 513 -19.99 11.07 -19.07
CA ASP A 513 -20.64 11.28 -17.79
C ASP A 513 -20.76 9.98 -16.98
N CYS A 514 -20.61 10.10 -15.66
CA CYS A 514 -20.68 8.96 -14.78
C CYS A 514 -22.08 8.33 -14.80
N PRO A 515 -22.20 7.00 -15.01
CA PRO A 515 -23.49 6.33 -15.03
C PRO A 515 -24.13 6.18 -13.64
N PHE A 516 -23.40 6.51 -12.58
CA PHE A 516 -23.85 6.47 -11.19
C PHE A 516 -23.57 7.79 -10.45
N ILE A 517 -24.31 8.01 -9.37
CA ILE A 517 -24.22 9.19 -8.49
C ILE A 517 -23.18 8.93 -7.38
N SER A 518 -23.25 7.77 -6.73
CA SER A 518 -22.31 7.37 -5.69
C SER A 518 -22.01 5.87 -5.72
N PHE A 519 -20.80 5.51 -5.29
CA PHE A 519 -20.36 4.13 -5.08
C PHE A 519 -19.56 4.07 -3.77
N GLU A 520 -20.08 3.32 -2.80
CA GLU A 520 -19.53 3.22 -1.45
C GLU A 520 -19.45 1.75 -1.02
N HIS A 521 -18.54 1.43 -0.10
CA HIS A 521 -18.41 0.07 0.41
C HIS A 521 -17.77 0.03 1.80
N SER A 522 -18.00 -1.06 2.53
CA SER A 522 -17.43 -1.28 3.86
C SER A 522 -15.97 -1.69 3.86
N MET A 523 -15.39 -1.98 2.68
CA MET A 523 -14.00 -2.39 2.55
C MET A 523 -13.05 -1.21 2.81
N ASN A 524 -12.52 -1.14 4.02
CA ASN A 524 -11.80 0.04 4.52
C ASN A 524 -10.42 -0.30 5.11
N THR A 525 -9.95 -1.54 4.97
CA THR A 525 -8.63 -1.98 5.45
C THR A 525 -7.88 -2.69 4.34
N ILE A 526 -6.59 -2.38 4.18
CA ILE A 526 -5.76 -2.97 3.12
C ILE A 526 -5.58 -4.48 3.29
N SER A 527 -5.58 -4.97 4.54
CA SER A 527 -5.48 -6.40 4.83
C SER A 527 -6.44 -6.89 5.91
N TYR A 528 -7.03 -8.05 5.66
CA TYR A 528 -7.84 -8.83 6.59
C TYR A 528 -7.16 -10.18 6.85
N ASN A 529 -7.29 -10.72 8.06
CA ASN A 529 -6.92 -12.10 8.34
C ASN A 529 -8.19 -12.94 8.42
N MET A 530 -8.18 -14.13 7.83
CA MET A 530 -9.30 -15.06 7.86
C MET A 530 -8.81 -16.45 8.26
N ASP A 531 -9.17 -16.87 9.47
CA ASP A 531 -8.84 -18.19 10.00
C ASP A 531 -9.93 -19.22 9.67
N LYS A 532 -9.67 -20.48 9.99
CA LYS A 532 -10.62 -21.58 9.83
C LYS A 532 -11.94 -21.29 10.55
N GLY A 533 -13.03 -21.43 9.81
CA GLY A 533 -14.38 -21.26 10.34
C GLY A 533 -14.77 -19.80 10.62
N ASP A 534 -13.87 -18.83 10.35
CA ASP A 534 -14.21 -17.43 10.43
C ASP A 534 -15.16 -17.05 9.28
N GLN A 535 -16.05 -16.12 9.58
CA GLN A 535 -16.97 -15.52 8.62
C GLN A 535 -16.93 -14.01 8.77
N MET A 536 -16.88 -13.31 7.64
CA MET A 536 -16.92 -11.87 7.57
C MET A 536 -17.98 -11.40 6.59
N VAL A 537 -18.58 -10.24 6.87
CA VAL A 537 -19.58 -9.63 6.01
C VAL A 537 -19.06 -8.27 5.52
N LEU A 538 -19.06 -8.08 4.21
CA LEU A 538 -18.81 -6.79 3.57
C LEU A 538 -20.06 -6.34 2.81
N TRP A 539 -20.21 -5.04 2.61
CA TRP A 539 -21.26 -4.47 1.77
C TRP A 539 -20.69 -3.46 0.77
N ALA A 540 -21.38 -3.31 -0.36
CA ALA A 540 -21.16 -2.28 -1.35
C ALA A 540 -22.51 -1.72 -1.81
N GLN A 541 -22.61 -0.41 -1.92
CA GLN A 541 -23.80 0.30 -2.36
C GLN A 541 -23.46 1.13 -3.59
N ILE A 542 -24.34 1.06 -4.60
CA ILE A 542 -24.28 1.94 -5.76
C ILE A 542 -25.63 2.62 -5.97
N VAL A 543 -25.59 3.92 -6.19
CA VAL A 543 -26.77 4.77 -6.41
C VAL A 543 -26.66 5.38 -7.79
N TYR A 544 -27.68 5.21 -8.64
CA TYR A 544 -27.64 5.68 -10.04
C TYR A 544 -29.02 6.15 -10.53
N PRO A 545 -29.08 6.99 -11.58
CA PRO A 545 -30.36 7.40 -12.17
C PRO A 545 -31.10 6.21 -12.78
N GLU A 546 -32.42 6.19 -12.63
CA GLU A 546 -33.27 5.07 -13.12
C GLU A 546 -32.96 4.69 -14.58
N GLY A 547 -32.90 3.38 -14.85
CA GLY A 547 -32.74 2.85 -16.22
C GLY A 547 -31.29 2.73 -16.73
N LYS A 548 -30.27 2.97 -15.89
CA LYS A 548 -28.85 2.77 -16.27
C LYS A 548 -28.32 1.35 -16.09
N GLY A 549 -28.95 0.55 -15.22
CA GLY A 549 -28.58 -0.87 -15.01
C GLY A 549 -27.16 -1.08 -14.47
N VAL A 550 -26.70 -0.23 -13.56
CA VAL A 550 -25.36 -0.32 -12.95
C VAL A 550 -25.40 -1.28 -11.75
N HIS A 551 -24.37 -2.09 -11.56
CA HIS A 551 -24.24 -3.00 -10.43
C HIS A 551 -22.78 -3.13 -9.97
N VAL A 552 -22.60 -3.73 -8.79
CA VAL A 552 -21.29 -4.00 -8.21
C VAL A 552 -20.65 -5.22 -8.89
N LYS A 553 -19.47 -5.03 -9.48
CA LYS A 553 -18.60 -6.08 -10.00
C LYS A 553 -17.60 -6.48 -8.92
N PHE A 554 -17.58 -7.77 -8.61
CA PHE A 554 -16.69 -8.39 -7.64
C PHE A 554 -15.58 -9.14 -8.38
N LEU A 555 -14.33 -8.76 -8.13
CA LEU A 555 -13.15 -9.39 -8.73
C LEU A 555 -12.29 -10.00 -7.63
N SER A 556 -11.71 -11.17 -7.90
CA SER A 556 -10.93 -11.90 -6.91
C SER A 556 -9.82 -12.72 -7.55
N ASN A 557 -8.60 -12.58 -7.03
CA ASN A 557 -7.50 -13.48 -7.33
C ASN A 557 -7.36 -14.54 -6.23
N ASN A 558 -7.10 -15.80 -6.61
CA ASN A 558 -7.09 -16.98 -5.72
C ASN A 558 -8.42 -17.20 -4.98
N ALA A 559 -9.55 -16.95 -5.66
CA ALA A 559 -10.89 -17.08 -5.07
C ALA A 559 -11.16 -18.47 -4.47
N ASP A 560 -10.53 -19.52 -5.00
CA ASP A 560 -10.69 -20.92 -4.54
C ASP A 560 -10.32 -21.15 -3.07
N LEU A 561 -9.60 -20.22 -2.43
CA LEU A 561 -9.26 -20.30 -1.00
C LEU A 561 -10.43 -19.90 -0.07
N LEU A 562 -11.44 -19.20 -0.59
CA LEU A 562 -12.55 -18.65 0.18
C LEU A 562 -13.91 -19.05 -0.40
N TYR A 563 -14.88 -19.28 0.47
CA TYR A 563 -16.28 -19.37 0.09
C TYR A 563 -16.92 -17.99 0.18
N ILE A 564 -17.44 -17.51 -0.95
CA ILE A 564 -18.00 -16.16 -1.08
C ILE A 564 -19.44 -16.28 -1.57
N GLU A 565 -20.39 -15.81 -0.76
CA GLU A 565 -21.79 -15.73 -1.11
C GLU A 565 -22.18 -14.26 -1.31
N GLN A 566 -22.81 -13.95 -2.44
CA GLN A 566 -23.24 -12.60 -2.79
C GLN A 566 -24.77 -12.51 -2.72
N LYS A 567 -25.28 -11.47 -2.05
CA LYS A 567 -26.71 -11.13 -1.98
C LYS A 567 -26.90 -9.69 -2.38
N SER A 568 -27.71 -9.44 -3.40
CA SER A 568 -28.01 -8.09 -3.86
C SER A 568 -29.47 -7.75 -3.60
N HIS A 569 -29.70 -6.54 -3.10
CA HIS A 569 -31.02 -5.96 -2.87
C HIS A 569 -31.14 -4.68 -3.70
N PHE A 570 -32.28 -4.52 -4.36
CA PHE A 570 -32.56 -3.40 -5.26
C PHE A 570 -33.73 -2.58 -4.72
N GLU A 571 -33.58 -1.26 -4.73
CA GLU A 571 -34.62 -0.31 -4.36
C GLU A 571 -34.64 0.86 -5.35
N GLY A 572 -35.80 1.20 -5.90
CA GLY A 572 -36.00 2.36 -6.78
C GLY A 572 -36.94 3.37 -6.12
N VAL A 573 -36.50 4.62 -5.94
CA VAL A 573 -37.28 5.72 -5.34
C VAL A 573 -36.95 7.03 -6.05
N ASN A 574 -37.98 7.82 -6.40
CA ASN A 574 -37.82 9.18 -6.95
C ASN A 574 -36.82 9.28 -8.13
N SER A 575 -36.94 8.40 -9.13
CA SER A 575 -36.07 8.35 -10.33
C SER A 575 -34.60 8.02 -10.06
N VAL A 576 -34.31 7.45 -8.89
CA VAL A 576 -32.99 6.95 -8.50
C VAL A 576 -33.13 5.49 -8.10
N ASP A 577 -32.24 4.67 -8.65
CA ASP A 577 -32.08 3.26 -8.32
C ASP A 577 -30.89 3.09 -7.37
N THR A 578 -31.06 2.24 -6.37
CA THR A 578 -30.02 1.85 -5.41
C THR A 578 -29.87 0.34 -5.41
N VAL A 579 -28.63 -0.13 -5.55
CA VAL A 579 -28.29 -1.55 -5.40
C VAL A 579 -27.35 -1.68 -4.20
N ASN A 580 -27.79 -2.43 -3.20
CA ASN A 580 -26.96 -2.81 -2.05
C ASN A 580 -26.58 -4.28 -2.17
N THR A 581 -25.28 -4.55 -2.27
CA THR A 581 -24.73 -5.90 -2.39
C THR A 581 -23.97 -6.25 -1.12
N THR A 582 -24.37 -7.34 -0.47
CA THR A 582 -23.69 -7.92 0.69
C THR A 582 -22.88 -9.14 0.26
N PHE A 583 -21.64 -9.23 0.72
CA PHE A 583 -20.72 -10.33 0.50
C PHE A 583 -20.46 -11.04 1.83
N ILE A 584 -20.81 -12.33 1.90
CA ILE A 584 -20.50 -13.19 3.05
C ILE A 584 -19.30 -14.03 2.67
N ILE A 585 -18.15 -13.75 3.28
CA ILE A 585 -16.86 -14.38 2.99
C ILE A 585 -16.53 -15.30 4.15
N SER A 586 -16.18 -16.56 3.86
CA SER A 586 -15.91 -17.57 4.88
C SER A 586 -14.88 -18.59 4.44
N GLN A 587 -14.20 -19.19 5.41
CA GLN A 587 -13.32 -20.34 5.20
C GLN A 587 -14.01 -21.59 5.75
N LYS A 588 -14.32 -22.56 4.87
CA LYS A 588 -15.10 -23.77 5.19
C LYS A 588 -14.34 -25.08 4.98
N VAL A 589 -13.01 -25.04 4.94
CA VAL A 589 -12.22 -26.26 4.72
C VAL A 589 -12.28 -27.13 5.98
N ASP A 590 -12.65 -28.39 5.79
CA ASP A 590 -12.57 -29.37 6.86
C ASP A 590 -11.17 -29.98 6.92
N TYR A 591 -10.57 -29.96 8.10
CA TYR A 591 -9.24 -30.50 8.37
C TYR A 591 -9.28 -31.75 9.25
N SER A 592 -10.46 -32.20 9.72
CA SER A 592 -10.58 -33.35 10.63
C SER A 592 -10.10 -34.66 9.99
N ASP A 593 -10.40 -34.83 8.70
CA ASP A 593 -10.20 -36.10 7.97
C ASP A 593 -9.00 -36.03 7.01
N ALA A 594 -8.15 -35.02 7.16
CA ALA A 594 -7.01 -34.81 6.27
C ALA A 594 -5.94 -35.89 6.47
N THR A 595 -5.63 -36.64 5.41
CA THR A 595 -4.52 -37.62 5.39
C THR A 595 -3.16 -36.98 5.69
N SER A 596 -3.00 -35.71 5.29
CA SER A 596 -1.86 -34.87 5.64
C SER A 596 -2.33 -33.43 5.90
N TYR A 597 -2.41 -33.09 7.18
CA TYR A 597 -2.80 -31.76 7.65
C TYR A 597 -1.90 -30.66 7.05
N THR A 598 -0.59 -30.87 7.02
CA THR A 598 0.39 -29.89 6.54
C THR A 598 0.24 -29.61 5.05
N HIS A 599 -0.03 -30.65 4.25
CA HIS A 599 -0.28 -30.50 2.83
C HIS A 599 -1.60 -29.78 2.56
N LEU A 600 -2.67 -30.15 3.28
CA LEU A 600 -3.97 -29.49 3.13
C LEU A 600 -3.89 -28.01 3.52
N THR A 601 -3.22 -27.69 4.63
CA THR A 601 -3.00 -26.29 5.08
C THR A 601 -2.27 -25.47 4.03
N LYS A 602 -1.19 -26.00 3.45
CA LYS A 602 -0.46 -25.32 2.35
C LYS A 602 -1.32 -25.07 1.12
N LYS A 603 -2.25 -25.99 0.80
CA LYS A 603 -3.15 -25.86 -0.35
C LYS A 603 -4.29 -24.86 -0.11
N THR A 604 -4.67 -24.64 1.15
CA THR A 604 -5.88 -23.90 1.54
C THR A 604 -5.58 -22.62 2.32
N SER A 605 -4.30 -22.25 2.39
CA SER A 605 -3.82 -21.00 2.97
C SER A 605 -3.10 -20.19 1.90
N GLY A 606 -3.13 -18.88 2.02
CA GLY A 606 -2.51 -17.98 1.06
C GLY A 606 -3.17 -16.61 1.07
N ILE A 607 -2.78 -15.77 0.12
CA ILE A 607 -3.32 -14.42 0.00
C ILE A 607 -4.34 -14.39 -1.13
N VAL A 608 -5.56 -13.99 -0.80
CA VAL A 608 -6.63 -13.68 -1.75
C VAL A 608 -6.71 -12.17 -1.90
N THR A 609 -6.78 -11.65 -3.13
CA THR A 609 -6.97 -10.21 -3.35
C THR A 609 -8.36 -9.98 -3.87
N LEU A 610 -9.15 -9.17 -3.17
CA LEU A 610 -10.51 -8.80 -3.55
C LEU A 610 -10.53 -7.37 -4.06
N GLU A 611 -11.35 -7.13 -5.08
CA GLU A 611 -11.59 -5.82 -5.65
C GLU A 611 -13.08 -5.58 -5.89
N LEU A 612 -13.55 -4.40 -5.47
CA LEU A 612 -14.93 -3.94 -5.63
C LEU A 612 -14.96 -2.73 -6.55
N VAL A 613 -15.64 -2.86 -7.69
CA VAL A 613 -15.76 -1.80 -8.70
C VAL A 613 -17.16 -1.79 -9.31
N PRO A 614 -17.64 -0.65 -9.84
CA PRO A 614 -18.85 -0.66 -10.65
C PRO A 614 -18.60 -1.38 -11.99
N ASN A 615 -19.63 -2.00 -12.55
CA ASN A 615 -19.54 -2.65 -13.87
C ASN A 615 -19.44 -1.66 -15.05
N GLN A 616 -19.91 -0.43 -14.85
CA GLN A 616 -19.81 0.66 -15.82
C GLN A 616 -19.09 1.85 -15.17
N ILE A 617 -18.20 2.48 -15.93
CA ILE A 617 -17.41 3.62 -15.46
C ILE A 617 -17.44 4.74 -16.50
N GLY A 618 -17.34 5.97 -16.01
CA GLY A 618 -17.22 7.19 -16.81
C GLY A 618 -16.06 8.04 -16.29
N ASN A 619 -15.60 8.98 -17.11
CA ASN A 619 -14.46 9.82 -16.76
C ASN A 619 -14.76 10.79 -15.61
N THR A 620 -16.03 11.13 -15.37
CA THR A 620 -16.44 11.98 -14.24
C THR A 620 -16.78 11.20 -12.97
N CYS A 621 -16.60 9.87 -12.95
CA CYS A 621 -16.90 9.05 -11.79
C CYS A 621 -15.91 9.23 -10.64
N ASN A 622 -16.47 9.40 -9.45
CA ASN A 622 -15.72 9.36 -8.21
C ASN A 622 -15.67 7.91 -7.71
N LEU A 623 -14.46 7.39 -7.55
CA LEU A 623 -14.21 6.06 -7.03
C LEU A 623 -13.48 6.14 -5.69
N PRO A 624 -13.86 5.31 -4.70
CA PRO A 624 -13.10 5.17 -3.46
C PRO A 624 -11.63 4.81 -3.73
N MET A 625 -10.73 5.21 -2.83
CA MET A 625 -9.32 4.78 -2.89
C MET A 625 -9.17 3.32 -2.43
N SER A 626 -10.00 2.85 -1.50
CA SER A 626 -9.90 1.52 -0.87
C SER A 626 -10.62 0.41 -1.63
N ARG A 627 -10.53 0.39 -2.96
CA ARG A 627 -11.21 -0.59 -3.83
C ARG A 627 -10.61 -1.99 -3.78
N ILE A 628 -9.42 -2.13 -3.20
CA ILE A 628 -8.70 -3.40 -3.14
C ILE A 628 -8.39 -3.73 -1.68
N SER A 629 -8.50 -5.01 -1.33
CA SER A 629 -8.03 -5.51 -0.04
C SER A 629 -7.50 -6.93 -0.16
N HIS A 630 -6.51 -7.24 0.67
CA HIS A 630 -5.86 -8.54 0.71
C HIS A 630 -6.34 -9.34 1.92
N PHE A 631 -6.69 -10.59 1.69
CA PHE A 631 -7.15 -11.52 2.69
C PHE A 631 -6.06 -12.56 2.90
N ASN A 632 -5.43 -12.52 4.06
CA ASN A 632 -4.52 -13.55 4.50
C ASN A 632 -5.35 -14.71 5.06
N VAL A 633 -5.51 -15.75 4.24
CA VAL A 633 -6.25 -16.96 4.59
C VAL A 633 -5.28 -17.93 5.26
N GLY A 634 -5.58 -18.29 6.50
CA GLY A 634 -4.75 -19.14 7.34
C GLY A 634 -4.58 -18.57 8.75
N CYS A 635 -3.55 -19.01 9.45
CA CYS A 635 -3.29 -18.55 10.81
C CYS A 635 -2.86 -17.07 10.82
N PRO A 636 -3.57 -16.19 11.55
CA PRO A 636 -3.10 -14.85 11.83
C PRO A 636 -1.74 -14.88 12.56
N PRO A 637 -0.83 -13.93 12.31
CA PRO A 637 0.57 -14.00 12.78
C PRO A 637 0.72 -13.97 14.31
N ASN A 638 -0.20 -13.32 15.03
CA ASN A 638 -0.15 -13.23 16.49
C ASN A 638 -1.07 -14.25 17.18
N ARG A 639 -1.77 -15.10 16.40
CA ARG A 639 -2.70 -16.07 16.94
C ARG A 639 -1.95 -17.26 17.52
N HIS A 640 -2.24 -17.59 18.76
CA HIS A 640 -1.64 -18.73 19.44
C HIS A 640 -2.58 -19.28 20.50
N ILE A 641 -2.32 -20.52 20.88
CA ILE A 641 -3.05 -21.19 21.96
C ILE A 641 -2.27 -21.09 23.27
N ARG A 642 -2.99 -20.94 24.37
CA ARG A 642 -2.46 -20.99 25.74
C ARG A 642 -3.27 -22.03 26.50
N VAL A 643 -2.63 -22.80 27.38
CA VAL A 643 -3.39 -23.62 28.34
C VAL A 643 -3.99 -22.68 29.39
N ALA A 644 -5.31 -22.72 29.51
CA ALA A 644 -6.08 -21.89 30.42
C ALA A 644 -5.59 -22.13 31.85
N ARG A 645 -5.34 -21.06 32.58
CA ARG A 645 -4.99 -21.17 34.00
C ARG A 645 -6.24 -21.23 34.86
N PRO A 646 -6.30 -22.14 35.84
CA PRO A 646 -7.33 -22.08 36.87
C PRO A 646 -7.32 -20.73 37.58
N TRP A 647 -8.51 -20.19 37.86
CA TRP A 647 -8.67 -18.93 38.57
C TRP A 647 -7.96 -18.97 39.92
N GLY A 648 -7.17 -17.93 40.22
CA GLY A 648 -6.46 -17.78 41.50
C GLY A 648 -5.09 -18.45 41.59
N MET A 649 -4.56 -19.05 40.52
CA MET A 649 -3.20 -19.61 40.50
C MET A 649 -2.17 -18.55 40.01
N PRO A 650 -1.33 -17.99 40.89
CA PRO A 650 -0.29 -17.02 40.50
C PRO A 650 0.81 -17.71 39.68
N CYS A 651 1.39 -16.98 38.71
CA CYS A 651 2.62 -17.41 38.05
C CYS A 651 3.83 -16.80 38.76
N GLU A 652 4.62 -17.67 39.36
CA GLU A 652 5.93 -17.33 39.90
C GLU A 652 6.99 -17.75 38.88
N MET A 653 7.44 -16.79 38.04
CA MET A 653 8.50 -17.07 37.08
C MET A 653 9.79 -17.49 37.80
N HIS A 654 10.53 -18.42 37.18
CA HIS A 654 11.80 -18.94 37.69
C HIS A 654 11.72 -19.75 39.00
N SER A 655 10.52 -20.20 39.41
CA SER A 655 10.34 -21.02 40.62
C SER A 655 10.91 -22.45 40.52
N LEU A 656 11.26 -22.89 39.30
CA LEU A 656 11.82 -24.21 39.00
C LEU A 656 12.90 -24.05 37.93
N THR A 657 14.12 -24.50 38.23
CA THR A 657 15.24 -24.44 37.29
C THR A 657 15.48 -25.78 36.63
N ASN A 658 15.39 -26.87 37.39
CA ASN A 658 15.51 -28.23 36.90
C ASN A 658 14.62 -29.20 37.68
N TYR A 659 14.39 -30.37 37.10
CA TYR A 659 13.75 -31.51 37.77
C TYR A 659 14.35 -32.82 37.26
N THR A 660 14.32 -33.85 38.10
CA THR A 660 14.89 -35.16 37.78
C THR A 660 13.79 -36.17 37.49
N ILE A 661 13.91 -36.91 36.40
CA ILE A 661 13.05 -38.03 36.04
C ILE A 661 13.82 -39.32 36.34
N LEU A 662 13.28 -40.15 37.23
CA LEU A 662 13.92 -41.41 37.60
C LEU A 662 13.93 -42.39 36.43
N ARG A 663 15.02 -43.14 36.28
CA ARG A 663 15.14 -44.18 35.24
C ARG A 663 14.05 -45.25 35.32
N SER A 664 13.52 -45.53 36.52
CA SER A 664 12.51 -46.56 36.77
C SER A 664 11.19 -46.26 36.04
N VAL A 665 10.91 -44.97 35.79
CA VAL A 665 9.66 -44.49 35.22
C VAL A 665 9.72 -44.21 33.73
N LEU A 666 10.84 -44.50 33.07
CA LEU A 666 10.98 -44.35 31.62
C LEU A 666 10.51 -45.61 30.88
N ARG A 667 9.92 -45.43 29.69
CA ARG A 667 9.59 -46.52 28.76
C ARG A 667 10.86 -47.17 28.21
N ASP A 668 11.83 -46.36 27.81
CA ASP A 668 13.14 -46.78 27.31
C ASP A 668 14.25 -46.26 28.25
N PRO A 669 14.61 -46.99 29.32
CA PRO A 669 15.53 -46.51 30.34
C PRO A 669 16.98 -46.40 29.80
N GLN A 670 17.57 -45.21 29.89
CA GLN A 670 19.00 -44.99 29.67
C GLN A 670 19.84 -45.41 30.90
N GLN A 671 21.17 -45.28 30.86
CA GLN A 671 22.07 -45.71 31.94
C GLN A 671 21.87 -44.98 33.29
N GLY A 672 21.11 -43.88 33.34
CA GLY A 672 20.86 -43.10 34.58
C GLY A 672 19.57 -42.26 34.54
N ASP A 673 19.31 -41.55 35.64
CA ASP A 673 18.19 -40.60 35.76
C ASP A 673 18.39 -39.41 34.82
N ILE A 674 17.28 -38.84 34.32
CA ILE A 674 17.32 -37.68 33.40
C ILE A 674 17.11 -36.40 34.20
N VAL A 675 18.08 -35.50 34.19
CA VAL A 675 17.91 -34.13 34.71
C VAL A 675 17.46 -33.24 33.56
N VAL A 676 16.29 -32.62 33.71
CA VAL A 676 15.70 -31.73 32.71
C VAL A 676 15.76 -30.30 33.22
N HIS A 677 16.32 -29.41 32.40
CA HIS A 677 16.27 -27.97 32.63
C HIS A 677 14.98 -27.39 32.05
N TYR A 678 14.26 -26.59 32.83
CA TYR A 678 13.00 -25.98 32.39
C TYR A 678 13.28 -24.65 31.67
N ASP A 679 12.80 -24.56 30.43
CA ASP A 679 12.94 -23.38 29.57
C ASP A 679 11.71 -22.48 29.73
N TRP A 680 11.84 -21.44 30.55
CA TRP A 680 10.76 -20.50 30.86
C TRP A 680 10.35 -19.63 29.67
N GLU A 681 11.30 -19.27 28.80
CA GLU A 681 11.01 -18.50 27.59
C GLU A 681 10.15 -19.32 26.62
N LYS A 682 10.44 -20.62 26.52
CA LYS A 682 9.71 -21.52 25.62
C LYS A 682 8.38 -22.02 26.18
N PHE A 683 8.29 -22.36 27.46
CA PHE A 683 7.14 -23.06 28.04
C PHE A 683 6.25 -22.20 28.93
N GLY A 684 6.68 -20.98 29.25
CA GLY A 684 5.92 -20.07 30.10
C GLY A 684 5.81 -20.57 31.53
N CYS A 685 4.65 -20.37 32.17
CA CYS A 685 4.51 -20.73 33.58
C CYS A 685 3.97 -22.13 33.83
N LEU A 686 4.44 -22.72 34.93
CA LEU A 686 4.04 -24.03 35.42
C LEU A 686 2.59 -24.06 35.91
N LEU A 687 1.92 -25.18 35.67
CA LEU A 687 0.59 -25.48 36.22
C LEU A 687 0.74 -26.54 37.31
N LYS A 688 0.52 -26.16 38.58
CA LYS A 688 0.63 -27.10 39.71
C LYS A 688 -0.71 -27.81 39.91
N THR A 689 -0.75 -29.13 39.74
CA THR A 689 -1.92 -29.95 40.13
C THR A 689 -1.48 -31.03 41.09
N HIS A 690 -2.39 -31.53 41.92
CA HIS A 690 -2.13 -32.63 42.87
C HIS A 690 -2.40 -33.99 42.20
N TYR A 691 -1.63 -35.04 42.51
CA TYR A 691 -1.58 -36.26 41.68
C TYR A 691 -2.86 -37.10 41.74
N LYS A 692 -3.69 -36.82 42.75
CA LYS A 692 -5.03 -37.40 42.91
C LYS A 692 -6.10 -36.65 42.09
N ASN A 693 -5.81 -35.46 41.60
CA ASN A 693 -6.77 -34.64 40.87
C ASN A 693 -6.66 -34.96 39.38
N GLN A 694 -7.82 -35.17 38.74
CA GLN A 694 -7.87 -35.30 37.29
C GLN A 694 -7.50 -33.96 36.66
N PHE A 695 -6.54 -33.99 35.74
CA PHE A 695 -6.15 -32.82 34.96
C PHE A 695 -6.78 -32.90 33.58
N LEU A 696 -7.67 -31.95 33.30
CA LEU A 696 -8.23 -31.70 31.98
C LEU A 696 -7.75 -30.31 31.54
N PRO A 697 -6.73 -30.21 30.66
CA PRO A 697 -6.28 -28.91 30.19
C PRO A 697 -7.40 -28.28 29.37
N SER A 698 -7.83 -27.09 29.77
CA SER A 698 -8.63 -26.22 28.91
C SER A 698 -7.68 -25.34 28.10
N ILE A 699 -8.04 -25.03 26.87
CA ILE A 699 -7.15 -24.38 25.91
C ILE A 699 -7.86 -23.16 25.38
N ASP A 700 -7.16 -22.03 25.47
CA ASP A 700 -7.67 -20.74 25.09
C ASP A 700 -6.91 -20.24 23.86
N LEU A 701 -7.63 -19.62 22.93
CA LEU A 701 -7.09 -18.96 21.77
C LEU A 701 -6.86 -17.48 22.08
N TYR A 702 -5.67 -16.99 21.76
CA TYR A 702 -5.26 -15.61 21.97
C TYR A 702 -4.73 -15.00 20.68
N ASP A 703 -5.00 -13.72 20.47
CA ASP A 703 -4.35 -12.88 19.45
C ASP A 703 -3.44 -11.87 20.18
N GLY A 704 -2.14 -12.17 20.24
CA GLY A 704 -1.23 -11.49 21.17
C GLY A 704 -1.66 -11.75 22.63
N ASP A 705 -1.94 -10.72 23.41
CA ASP A 705 -2.42 -10.88 24.78
C ASP A 705 -3.94 -10.83 24.92
N ASN A 706 -4.67 -10.64 23.81
CA ASN A 706 -6.13 -10.57 23.83
C ASN A 706 -6.73 -11.97 23.73
N TYR A 707 -7.55 -12.33 24.72
CA TYR A 707 -8.35 -13.54 24.69
C TYR A 707 -9.38 -13.50 23.55
N VAL A 708 -9.44 -14.55 22.74
CA VAL A 708 -10.39 -14.68 21.61
C VAL A 708 -11.56 -15.59 22.01
N ARG A 709 -11.27 -16.86 22.33
CA ARG A 709 -12.27 -17.87 22.72
C ARG A 709 -11.61 -19.10 23.34
N ASN A 710 -12.40 -19.94 23.99
CA ASN A 710 -11.98 -21.29 24.35
C ASN A 710 -11.96 -22.18 23.09
N VAL A 711 -10.97 -23.06 22.99
CA VAL A 711 -10.79 -23.98 21.87
C VAL A 711 -11.54 -25.27 22.16
N ASP A 712 -12.66 -25.46 21.48
CA ASP A 712 -13.43 -26.70 21.51
C ASP A 712 -12.90 -27.68 20.44
N ALA A 713 -11.83 -28.41 20.78
CA ALA A 713 -11.23 -29.40 19.90
C ALA A 713 -10.64 -30.57 20.67
N ASN A 714 -10.60 -31.74 20.02
CA ASN A 714 -9.91 -32.91 20.55
C ASN A 714 -8.40 -32.70 20.46
N PHE A 715 -7.68 -33.12 21.50
CA PHE A 715 -6.22 -32.99 21.56
C PHE A 715 -5.58 -34.27 22.06
N ILE A 716 -4.35 -34.51 21.59
CA ILE A 716 -3.53 -35.63 22.04
C ILE A 716 -2.50 -35.08 23.04
N VAL A 717 -2.38 -35.83 24.12
CA VAL A 717 -1.52 -35.53 25.25
C VAL A 717 -0.42 -36.59 25.25
N TRP A 718 0.84 -36.19 25.15
CA TRP A 718 1.96 -37.13 25.30
C TRP A 718 3.08 -36.54 26.15
N ASP A 719 3.78 -37.41 26.87
CA ASP A 719 4.95 -37.03 27.63
C ASP A 719 6.17 -36.94 26.71
N ARG A 720 6.92 -35.84 26.84
CA ARG A 720 8.08 -35.57 25.98
C ARG A 720 9.25 -36.51 26.25
N PHE A 721 9.34 -37.06 27.46
CA PHE A 721 10.46 -37.88 27.93
C PHE A 721 10.11 -39.38 28.00
N GLY A 722 8.94 -39.78 27.49
CA GLY A 722 8.53 -41.17 27.42
C GLY A 722 8.31 -41.80 28.80
N ARG A 723 7.81 -41.03 29.76
CA ARG A 723 7.44 -41.56 31.07
C ARG A 723 6.28 -42.58 30.98
N LYS A 724 6.26 -43.54 31.91
CA LYS A 724 5.21 -44.57 32.06
C LYS A 724 4.51 -44.52 33.41
N ASP A 725 4.92 -43.58 34.25
CA ASP A 725 4.39 -43.33 35.57
C ASP A 725 3.25 -42.29 35.51
N TYR A 726 2.40 -42.37 34.48
CA TYR A 726 1.12 -41.71 34.39
C TYR A 726 0.22 -42.57 33.50
N SER A 727 -1.10 -42.58 33.74
CA SER A 727 -2.04 -43.35 32.91
C SER A 727 -3.15 -42.46 32.35
N PHE A 728 -3.76 -42.94 31.27
CA PHE A 728 -4.93 -42.30 30.69
C PHE A 728 -6.18 -43.11 31.06
N ASN A 729 -7.23 -42.43 31.48
CA ASN A 729 -8.50 -43.01 31.94
C ASN A 729 -9.25 -43.76 30.83
N ALA A 730 -8.85 -43.58 29.58
CA ALA A 730 -9.38 -44.31 28.45
C ALA A 730 -8.44 -44.30 27.24
N THR A 731 -8.61 -45.30 26.38
CA THR A 731 -7.83 -45.41 25.14
C THR A 731 -8.42 -44.51 24.04
N MET A 732 -7.59 -44.10 23.07
CA MET A 732 -8.03 -43.37 21.85
C MET A 732 -9.22 -44.01 21.12
N ARG A 733 -9.44 -45.32 21.34
CA ARG A 733 -10.51 -46.11 20.72
C ARG A 733 -11.83 -46.05 21.51
N GLN A 734 -11.80 -45.62 22.78
CA GLN A 734 -12.93 -45.66 23.72
C GLN A 734 -13.55 -44.29 23.99
N VAL A 735 -12.78 -43.21 23.88
CA VAL A 735 -13.30 -41.84 23.98
C VAL A 735 -12.54 -40.97 23.01
N GLN A 736 -13.27 -40.08 22.36
CA GLN A 736 -12.72 -38.97 21.58
C GLN A 736 -11.93 -37.95 22.43
N PHE A 737 -11.79 -38.19 23.75
CA PHE A 737 -11.08 -37.38 24.73
C PHE A 737 -10.12 -38.24 25.56
N ILE A 738 -9.04 -37.64 26.07
CA ILE A 738 -8.10 -38.28 26.99
C ILE A 738 -8.24 -37.63 28.37
N LEU A 739 -8.66 -38.41 29.37
CA LEU A 739 -8.55 -38.06 30.79
C LEU A 739 -7.22 -38.61 31.34
N LEU A 740 -6.49 -37.86 32.15
CA LEU A 740 -5.33 -38.38 32.90
C LEU A 740 -5.78 -38.95 34.25
N TYR A 741 -5.30 -40.14 34.61
CA TYR A 741 -5.46 -40.69 35.96
C TYR A 741 -4.15 -41.30 36.48
N GLN A 742 -3.90 -41.03 37.75
CA GLN A 742 -2.90 -41.60 38.67
C GLN A 742 -1.43 -41.61 38.23
N ILE A 743 -0.53 -41.17 39.13
CA ILE A 743 0.58 -41.96 39.68
C ILE A 743 1.36 -41.19 40.77
N SER A 744 2.09 -41.96 41.59
CA SER A 744 3.04 -41.59 42.64
C SER A 744 4.13 -40.62 42.18
N GLU A 745 4.34 -39.58 43.00
CA GLU A 745 5.54 -38.75 43.19
C GLU A 745 6.51 -38.66 42.00
N LEU A 746 6.39 -37.64 41.12
CA LEU A 746 7.47 -36.93 40.34
C LEU A 746 6.92 -36.06 39.16
N GLY A 747 7.45 -34.84 38.94
CA GLY A 747 6.89 -33.75 38.09
C GLY A 747 6.78 -34.04 36.59
N VAL A 748 5.57 -34.02 35.99
CA VAL A 748 5.31 -34.47 34.59
C VAL A 748 5.31 -33.29 33.61
N CYS A 749 6.01 -33.42 32.47
CA CYS A 749 5.97 -32.44 31.38
C CYS A 749 5.27 -33.03 30.15
N VAL A 750 4.10 -32.47 29.86
CA VAL A 750 3.16 -33.03 28.91
C VAL A 750 2.95 -32.05 27.77
N CYS A 751 3.15 -32.50 26.53
CA CYS A 751 2.84 -31.69 25.37
C CYS A 751 1.42 -32.00 24.89
N VAL A 752 0.60 -30.96 24.80
CA VAL A 752 -0.77 -30.98 24.32
C VAL A 752 -0.77 -30.45 22.90
N CYS A 753 -1.18 -31.27 21.94
CA CYS A 753 -1.19 -30.85 20.55
C CYS A 753 -2.62 -30.69 20.05
N VAL A 754 -2.93 -29.47 19.59
CA VAL A 754 -4.25 -29.09 19.13
C VAL A 754 -4.15 -28.50 17.73
N CYS A 755 -5.13 -28.85 16.89
CA CYS A 755 -5.23 -28.35 15.53
C CYS A 755 -6.22 -27.18 15.49
N VAL A 756 -5.76 -25.98 15.81
CA VAL A 756 -6.58 -24.76 15.72
C VAL A 756 -6.25 -23.96 14.47
N CYS A 757 -4.97 -23.91 14.09
CA CYS A 757 -4.47 -23.24 12.87
C CYS A 757 -3.24 -23.97 12.29
N VAL A 758 -2.39 -24.52 13.15
CA VAL A 758 -1.29 -25.47 12.88
C VAL A 758 -1.37 -26.57 13.94
N CYS A 759 -0.76 -27.75 13.75
CA CYS A 759 -0.51 -28.67 14.87
C CYS A 759 0.44 -27.98 15.87
N VAL A 760 -0.11 -27.30 16.88
CA VAL A 760 0.69 -26.60 17.89
C VAL A 760 0.73 -27.46 19.14
N CYS A 761 1.95 -27.78 19.57
CA CYS A 761 2.20 -28.54 20.77
C CYS A 761 2.60 -27.59 21.91
N VAL A 762 1.72 -27.44 22.90
CA VAL A 762 1.99 -26.66 24.11
C VAL A 762 2.47 -27.62 25.19
N CYS A 763 3.70 -27.46 25.67
CA CYS A 763 4.22 -28.30 26.74
C CYS A 763 3.94 -27.65 28.09
N VAL A 764 3.15 -28.33 28.91
CA VAL A 764 2.82 -27.97 30.29
C VAL A 764 3.67 -28.82 31.21
N CYS A 765 4.41 -28.18 32.11
CA CYS A 765 5.08 -28.90 33.18
C CYS A 765 4.31 -28.72 34.48
N VAL A 766 3.97 -29.87 35.07
CA VAL A 766 3.29 -29.96 36.35
C VAL A 766 4.35 -30.15 37.43
N GLY A 767 4.58 -29.09 38.22
CA GLY A 767 5.40 -29.13 39.43
C GLY A 767 4.56 -29.57 40.63
N TRP A 768 5.08 -30.49 41.45
CA TRP A 768 4.42 -30.93 42.68
C TRP A 768 4.94 -30.16 43.90
N VAL A 769 4.08 -30.07 44.93
CA VAL A 769 4.47 -29.95 46.34
C VAL A 769 4.04 -31.23 47.02
#